data_AF-A6P0U1-F1
#
_entry.id   AF-A6P0U1-F1
#
_cell.length_a   1.000
_cell.length_b   1.000
_cell.length_c   1.000
_cell.angle_alpha   90.00
_cell.angle_beta   90.00
_cell.angle_gamma   90.00
#
_symmetry.space_group_name_H-M   'P 1'
#
loop_
_entity.id
_entity.type
_entity.pdbx_description
1 polymer ?
#
loop_
_entity_poly.entity_id
_entity_poly.type
_entity_poly.pdbx_seq_one_letter_code
_entity_poly.pdbx_strand_id
1 'polypeptide(L)'
;MLYFYQHQIQLYCAVSAEEESGENSIVTHRKGRFIMAREKADSMKKKAAEEKAAVLAEEKAAPVAADAAPEQAPAPTPTPEKAETPAKKPSARGKAASAGKKAPAEKKAPSPGRKKASAKKAAAPAEEKPAAAEKPAPVEEKPAPVEEVSAPVNEIANLPRRSIAFIGSECHPFVKTGGLGDVMYALPRELARLNCDVRVILPRYACIPQEYQDKMIYRGEFYMDLGNTGRSYYVGIMEYIWDGVVYDFIDNQEFFTAGRPYTNLVDDIPKYCFFSKAALAALNYMNWIPDIVHCHDWQTGLVPVYLRTLFKDSPVGRARSILTIHNLRFQGIYNIPTIKYWSGLPDEAFGMGALQQNWVDANMLKGGLAYADRITTVSGTYAWEIQTREYGEGLEDHLRYHSGKLRGIVNGIDYGMWNPETDPSLPVHYNITSVLKGKLENKLALQRELGLEEDGSKFVIGLISRLTNQKGLDLVNAIMGQVLDGNTQVVVLGTGDKQYEDSFRYYEYAHKGTFSACIQYDEARAHRIYAGADALLVPSRFEPCGLTQLNAMHYGTLPIVRETGGLKDTVEPHNDFTGDGNGFTFDRYDAGLLLDAINRAKTLYFNNRYHWDEVVQRDMAKDVSWTRSARQYKDLYLELTQW
;
A
#
# COMPACT_ATOMS: atom_id res chain seq x y z
N MET A 1 -9.19 -20.84 -23.06
CA MET A 1 -9.16 -20.10 -21.78
C MET A 1 -8.00 -19.08 -21.72
N LEU A 2 -7.62 -18.49 -22.87
CA LEU A 2 -6.58 -17.43 -23.00
C LEU A 2 -7.12 -16.18 -23.73
N TYR A 3 -8.43 -16.15 -24.03
CA TYR A 3 -9.09 -15.10 -24.82
C TYR A 3 -10.00 -14.18 -23.98
N PHE A 4 -10.16 -14.47 -22.68
CA PHE A 4 -11.08 -13.74 -21.79
C PHE A 4 -10.40 -12.63 -20.96
N TYR A 5 -9.07 -12.55 -20.94
CA TYR A 5 -8.33 -11.49 -20.25
C TYR A 5 -8.06 -10.24 -21.11
N GLN A 6 -8.29 -10.33 -22.43
CA GLN A 6 -7.99 -9.25 -23.37
C GLN A 6 -9.05 -8.11 -23.33
N HIS A 7 -10.21 -8.33 -22.71
CA HIS A 7 -11.27 -7.33 -22.57
C HIS A 7 -11.24 -6.52 -21.25
N GLN A 8 -10.37 -6.86 -20.29
CA GLN A 8 -10.28 -6.10 -19.02
C GLN A 8 -9.46 -4.80 -19.11
N ILE A 9 -8.73 -4.57 -20.21
CA ILE A 9 -7.96 -3.33 -20.43
C ILE A 9 -8.79 -2.27 -21.19
N GLN A 10 -9.90 -2.67 -21.85
CA GLN A 10 -10.70 -1.79 -22.69
C GLN A 10 -11.69 -0.87 -21.95
N LEU A 11 -11.92 -1.05 -20.64
CA LEU A 11 -12.81 -0.18 -19.85
C LEU A 11 -12.08 0.94 -19.08
N TYR A 12 -10.77 1.10 -19.24
CA TYR A 12 -9.97 1.98 -18.38
C TYR A 12 -9.96 3.48 -18.72
N CYS A 13 -10.71 3.98 -19.71
CA CYS A 13 -10.89 5.41 -20.00
C CYS A 13 -11.96 5.66 -21.10
N ALA A 14 -13.25 5.45 -20.81
CA ALA A 14 -14.34 5.97 -21.66
C ALA A 14 -15.33 6.87 -20.93
N VAL A 15 -15.04 7.26 -19.68
CA VAL A 15 -15.91 8.15 -18.87
C VAL A 15 -15.06 9.18 -18.15
N SER A 16 -14.37 10.04 -18.90
CA SER A 16 -13.76 11.29 -18.38
C SER A 16 -13.55 12.35 -19.48
N ALA A 17 -14.31 12.28 -20.56
CA ALA A 17 -14.26 13.29 -21.62
C ALA A 17 -15.62 13.40 -22.29
N GLU A 18 -16.57 14.06 -21.63
CA GLU A 18 -17.72 14.72 -22.27
C GLU A 18 -18.54 15.43 -21.17
N GLU A 19 -18.21 16.70 -20.89
CA GLU A 19 -19.16 17.72 -20.41
C GLU A 19 -18.45 19.09 -20.37
N GLU A 20 -18.47 19.82 -21.49
CA GLU A 20 -18.77 21.26 -21.54
C GLU A 20 -18.96 21.68 -23.01
N SER A 21 -20.08 22.33 -23.28
CA SER A 21 -20.62 22.64 -24.61
C SER A 21 -20.42 24.10 -24.98
N GLY A 22 -20.31 24.40 -26.28
CA GLY A 22 -20.28 25.78 -26.80
C GLY A 22 -20.05 25.95 -28.31
N GLU A 23 -21.08 25.67 -29.11
CA GLU A 23 -21.47 26.31 -30.39
C GLU A 23 -20.69 26.16 -31.73
N ASN A 24 -21.36 25.41 -32.62
CA ASN A 24 -21.86 25.74 -33.97
C ASN A 24 -21.03 25.66 -35.29
N SER A 25 -21.65 24.85 -36.18
CA SER A 25 -21.64 24.82 -37.65
C SER A 25 -20.65 23.88 -38.36
N ILE A 26 -21.14 23.29 -39.46
CA ILE A 26 -20.52 22.28 -40.36
C ILE A 26 -20.87 20.81 -40.03
N VAL A 27 -22.17 20.46 -40.11
CA VAL A 27 -22.63 19.06 -40.15
C VAL A 27 -23.65 18.85 -41.26
N THR A 28 -23.19 18.60 -42.48
CA THR A 28 -24.01 17.91 -43.51
C THR A 28 -23.22 17.03 -44.49
N HIS A 29 -21.88 17.09 -44.53
CA HIS A 29 -21.08 16.22 -45.42
C HIS A 29 -20.36 15.04 -44.75
N ARG A 30 -20.36 14.93 -43.41
CA ARG A 30 -19.66 13.85 -42.68
C ARG A 30 -20.52 12.61 -42.36
N LYS A 31 -21.86 12.70 -42.38
CA LYS A 31 -22.75 11.55 -42.07
C LYS A 31 -22.78 10.47 -43.15
N GLY A 32 -22.56 10.81 -44.42
CA GLY A 32 -22.59 9.84 -45.53
C GLY A 32 -21.38 8.89 -45.61
N ARG A 33 -20.20 9.33 -45.17
CA ARG A 33 -18.98 8.49 -45.18
C ARG A 33 -18.89 7.49 -44.02
N PHE A 34 -19.53 7.79 -42.89
CA PHE A 34 -19.51 6.91 -41.72
C PHE A 34 -20.42 5.68 -41.86
N ILE A 35 -21.54 5.80 -42.60
CA ILE A 35 -22.46 4.68 -42.83
C ILE A 35 -21.85 3.64 -43.78
N MET A 36 -21.22 4.09 -44.86
CA MET A 36 -20.54 3.21 -45.84
C MET A 36 -19.32 2.48 -45.27
N ALA A 37 -18.60 3.09 -44.32
CA ALA A 37 -17.46 2.45 -43.65
C ALA A 37 -17.90 1.35 -42.67
N ARG A 38 -19.05 1.53 -42.02
CA ARG A 38 -19.61 0.56 -41.07
C ARG A 38 -20.16 -0.68 -41.76
N GLU A 39 -20.86 -0.51 -42.88
CA GLU A 39 -21.37 -1.64 -43.69
C GLU A 39 -20.23 -2.49 -44.29
N LYS A 40 -19.12 -1.86 -44.71
CA LYS A 40 -17.92 -2.59 -45.16
C LYS A 40 -17.25 -3.38 -44.05
N ALA A 41 -17.20 -2.83 -42.83
CA ALA A 41 -16.61 -3.53 -41.68
C ALA A 41 -17.44 -4.74 -41.23
N ASP A 42 -18.77 -4.63 -41.27
CA ASP A 42 -19.67 -5.73 -40.90
C ASP A 42 -19.68 -6.85 -41.97
N SER A 43 -19.55 -6.49 -43.26
CA SER A 43 -19.36 -7.45 -44.35
C SER A 43 -18.06 -8.25 -44.21
N MET A 44 -16.95 -7.60 -43.85
CA MET A 44 -15.66 -8.30 -43.65
C MET A 44 -15.66 -9.22 -42.43
N LYS A 45 -16.34 -8.82 -41.33
CA LYS A 45 -16.51 -9.69 -40.15
C LYS A 45 -17.33 -10.93 -40.44
N LYS A 46 -18.39 -10.82 -41.26
CA LYS A 46 -19.20 -11.97 -41.65
C LYS A 46 -18.42 -12.97 -42.51
N LYS A 47 -17.59 -12.48 -43.43
CA LYS A 47 -16.74 -13.30 -44.29
C LYS A 47 -15.66 -14.06 -43.51
N ALA A 48 -15.05 -13.42 -42.51
CA ALA A 48 -14.06 -14.06 -41.63
C ALA A 48 -14.68 -15.12 -40.69
N ALA A 49 -15.96 -14.97 -40.32
CA ALA A 49 -16.67 -15.97 -39.53
C ALA A 49 -17.05 -17.22 -40.36
N GLU A 50 -17.40 -17.03 -41.63
CA GLU A 50 -17.71 -18.12 -42.57
C GLU A 50 -16.46 -18.94 -42.93
N GLU A 51 -15.30 -18.31 -43.14
CA GLU A 51 -14.01 -19.01 -43.35
C GLU A 51 -13.59 -19.84 -42.12
N LYS A 52 -13.81 -19.33 -40.91
CA LYS A 52 -13.50 -20.06 -39.66
C LYS A 52 -14.39 -21.29 -39.47
N ALA A 53 -15.65 -21.22 -39.91
CA ALA A 53 -16.58 -22.34 -39.83
C ALA A 53 -16.26 -23.46 -40.83
N ALA A 54 -15.70 -23.12 -42.01
CA ALA A 54 -15.30 -24.09 -43.02
C ALA A 54 -14.09 -24.94 -42.58
N VAL A 55 -13.09 -24.33 -41.94
CA VAL A 55 -11.87 -25.02 -41.45
C VAL A 55 -12.19 -26.01 -40.31
N LEU A 56 -13.19 -25.71 -39.47
CA LEU A 56 -13.64 -26.59 -38.39
C LEU A 56 -14.50 -27.78 -38.88
N ALA A 57 -14.99 -27.74 -40.12
CA ALA A 57 -15.79 -28.81 -40.71
C ALA A 57 -14.93 -29.88 -41.41
N GLU A 58 -13.74 -29.53 -41.92
CA GLU A 58 -12.82 -30.49 -42.56
C GLU A 58 -12.06 -31.37 -41.56
N GLU A 59 -11.90 -30.95 -40.30
CA GLU A 59 -11.14 -31.71 -39.28
C GLU A 59 -11.93 -32.88 -38.66
N LYS A 60 -13.20 -33.09 -39.06
CA LYS A 60 -14.09 -34.13 -38.48
C LYS A 60 -14.42 -35.32 -39.40
N ALA A 61 -13.73 -35.49 -40.52
CA ALA A 61 -13.99 -36.63 -41.42
C ALA A 61 -12.72 -37.38 -41.83
N ALA A 62 -12.31 -38.38 -41.05
CA ALA A 62 -11.45 -39.48 -41.51
C ALA A 62 -11.76 -40.78 -40.73
N PRO A 63 -11.91 -41.95 -41.41
CA PRO A 63 -12.32 -43.20 -40.78
C PRO A 63 -11.13 -44.11 -40.41
N VAL A 64 -11.31 -45.00 -39.42
CA VAL A 64 -10.34 -46.06 -39.05
C VAL A 64 -11.05 -47.43 -39.08
N ALA A 65 -10.43 -48.43 -39.71
CA ALA A 65 -10.89 -49.82 -39.73
C ALA A 65 -9.75 -50.80 -39.35
N ALA A 66 -10.07 -51.70 -38.39
CA ALA A 66 -9.71 -53.13 -38.16
C ALA A 66 -8.25 -53.64 -38.39
N ASP A 67 -7.68 -54.64 -37.69
CA ASP A 67 -8.24 -55.74 -36.85
C ASP A 67 -7.15 -56.51 -36.04
N ALA A 68 -7.63 -57.31 -35.08
CA ALA A 68 -7.16 -58.62 -34.55
C ALA A 68 -6.03 -58.81 -33.49
N ALA A 69 -6.38 -59.62 -32.48
CA ALA A 69 -5.66 -60.08 -31.25
C ALA A 69 -4.93 -61.45 -31.42
N PRO A 70 -4.32 -62.12 -30.39
CA PRO A 70 -5.06 -62.79 -29.27
C PRO A 70 -4.39 -62.92 -27.85
N GLU A 71 -5.26 -62.94 -26.81
CA GLU A 71 -5.42 -63.89 -25.65
C GLU A 71 -4.36 -64.15 -24.53
N GLN A 72 -4.71 -63.90 -23.24
CA GLN A 72 -4.99 -64.86 -22.11
C GLN A 72 -4.93 -64.23 -20.68
N ALA A 73 -5.79 -64.70 -19.76
CA ALA A 73 -6.07 -64.26 -18.36
C ALA A 73 -5.48 -65.25 -17.30
N PRO A 74 -5.79 -65.26 -15.95
CA PRO A 74 -6.64 -64.38 -15.08
C PRO A 74 -6.12 -64.03 -13.63
N ALA A 75 -6.78 -63.03 -12.98
CA ALA A 75 -7.20 -62.76 -11.55
C ALA A 75 -6.35 -63.17 -10.30
N PRO A 76 -6.59 -62.68 -9.03
CA PRO A 76 -7.72 -61.88 -8.47
C PRO A 76 -7.38 -60.72 -7.46
N THR A 77 -8.45 -60.06 -7.00
CA THR A 77 -8.63 -58.91 -6.05
C THR A 77 -8.45 -59.25 -4.55
N PRO A 78 -8.41 -58.27 -3.60
CA PRO A 78 -9.64 -57.92 -2.85
C PRO A 78 -9.80 -56.45 -2.35
N THR A 79 -11.04 -56.16 -1.94
CA THR A 79 -11.71 -54.95 -1.39
C THR A 79 -11.46 -54.72 0.13
N PRO A 80 -11.97 -53.60 0.73
CA PRO A 80 -13.00 -53.78 1.77
C PRO A 80 -14.09 -52.68 1.89
N GLU A 81 -15.22 -53.03 2.52
CA GLU A 81 -16.39 -52.20 2.85
C GLU A 81 -16.77 -52.32 4.36
N LYS A 82 -17.15 -51.19 4.99
CA LYS A 82 -18.16 -50.89 6.05
C LYS A 82 -18.36 -51.64 7.41
N ALA A 83 -18.57 -50.79 8.44
CA ALA A 83 -19.74 -50.68 9.37
C ALA A 83 -19.71 -51.16 10.87
N GLU A 84 -20.19 -50.21 11.72
CA GLU A 84 -21.08 -50.31 12.90
C GLU A 84 -20.64 -50.61 14.37
N THR A 85 -21.16 -49.76 15.27
CA THR A 85 -21.23 -49.74 16.77
C THR A 85 -22.29 -50.72 17.34
N PRO A 86 -22.35 -51.13 18.65
CA PRO A 86 -22.81 -50.29 19.80
C PRO A 86 -22.47 -50.67 21.30
N ALA A 87 -22.57 -49.65 22.18
CA ALA A 87 -23.01 -49.55 23.61
C ALA A 87 -22.81 -50.64 24.72
N LYS A 88 -22.23 -50.26 25.90
CA LYS A 88 -22.84 -50.19 27.28
C LYS A 88 -21.83 -50.12 28.47
N LYS A 89 -22.15 -49.23 29.44
CA LYS A 89 -21.80 -48.94 30.88
C LYS A 89 -21.34 -50.09 31.84
N PRO A 90 -21.06 -49.87 33.17
CA PRO A 90 -20.55 -48.71 33.97
C PRO A 90 -19.54 -49.07 35.12
N SER A 91 -18.95 -48.10 35.85
CA SER A 91 -18.74 -48.21 37.32
C SER A 91 -18.56 -46.84 38.04
N ALA A 92 -19.06 -46.77 39.27
CA ALA A 92 -19.16 -45.61 40.19
C ALA A 92 -17.98 -45.61 41.21
N ARG A 93 -17.67 -44.57 42.03
CA ARG A 93 -18.51 -44.00 43.11
C ARG A 93 -17.73 -42.95 43.94
N GLY A 94 -18.45 -41.96 44.51
CA GLY A 94 -18.07 -41.21 45.73
C GLY A 94 -18.36 -39.69 45.68
N LYS A 95 -19.62 -39.22 45.72
CA LYS A 95 -20.36 -38.66 46.88
C LYS A 95 -19.63 -37.57 47.72
N ALA A 96 -20.14 -36.34 47.68
CA ALA A 96 -20.84 -35.69 48.81
C ALA A 96 -21.60 -34.44 48.33
N ALA A 97 -22.74 -34.18 48.97
CA ALA A 97 -23.73 -33.17 48.66
C ALA A 97 -23.84 -32.14 49.80
N SER A 98 -24.25 -30.91 49.52
CA SER A 98 -25.40 -30.29 50.21
C SER A 98 -25.80 -28.98 49.55
N ALA A 99 -27.11 -28.86 49.32
CA ALA A 99 -27.82 -27.68 48.88
C ALA A 99 -28.09 -26.69 50.04
N GLY A 100 -28.41 -25.43 49.70
CA GLY A 100 -29.01 -24.47 50.64
C GLY A 100 -29.38 -23.14 49.98
N LYS A 101 -30.64 -23.01 49.56
CA LYS A 101 -31.29 -21.79 49.02
C LYS A 101 -31.57 -20.74 50.11
N LYS A 102 -31.57 -19.45 49.72
CA LYS A 102 -32.64 -18.40 49.89
C LYS A 102 -32.10 -17.01 50.30
N ALA A 103 -32.49 -16.00 49.52
CA ALA A 103 -32.58 -14.56 49.83
C ALA A 103 -33.83 -14.27 50.74
N PRO A 104 -34.30 -13.02 51.06
CA PRO A 104 -33.84 -11.65 50.68
C PRO A 104 -33.99 -10.53 51.79
N ALA A 105 -33.72 -9.26 51.40
CA ALA A 105 -34.21 -7.96 51.94
C ALA A 105 -33.61 -7.45 53.29
N GLU A 106 -33.48 -6.16 53.65
CA GLU A 106 -34.12 -4.90 53.21
C GLU A 106 -33.38 -3.62 53.75
N LYS A 107 -33.61 -2.48 53.05
CA LYS A 107 -33.49 -1.02 53.34
C LYS A 107 -33.14 -0.47 54.74
N LYS A 108 -32.38 0.65 54.78
CA LYS A 108 -32.82 2.02 55.22
C LYS A 108 -31.68 3.08 55.25
N ALA A 109 -31.98 4.28 54.75
CA ALA A 109 -31.35 5.59 55.07
C ALA A 109 -32.23 6.34 56.12
N PRO A 110 -32.07 7.64 56.49
CA PRO A 110 -31.03 8.68 56.24
C PRO A 110 -30.66 9.63 57.44
N SER A 111 -29.63 10.51 57.23
CA SER A 111 -29.41 11.93 57.70
C SER A 111 -29.36 12.28 59.22
N PRO A 112 -28.93 13.48 59.73
CA PRO A 112 -28.76 14.80 59.08
C PRO A 112 -27.59 15.76 59.48
N GLY A 113 -27.22 16.66 58.54
CA GLY A 113 -27.23 18.14 58.70
C GLY A 113 -26.10 18.91 59.39
N ARG A 114 -25.48 19.88 58.68
CA ARG A 114 -25.60 21.33 59.00
C ARG A 114 -25.01 22.28 57.93
N LYS A 115 -25.71 23.40 57.76
CA LYS A 115 -25.45 24.59 56.93
C LYS A 115 -24.52 25.61 57.63
N LYS A 116 -23.83 26.46 56.85
CA LYS A 116 -23.76 27.96 56.88
C LYS A 116 -22.61 28.42 55.96
N ALA A 117 -22.77 29.23 54.90
CA ALA A 117 -23.26 30.62 54.73
C ALA A 117 -22.19 31.72 54.96
N SER A 118 -21.86 32.39 53.83
CA SER A 118 -21.32 33.74 53.54
C SER A 118 -21.08 34.78 54.66
N ALA A 119 -20.05 35.64 54.49
CA ALA A 119 -20.20 37.10 54.22
C ALA A 119 -18.86 37.88 54.13
N LYS A 120 -18.86 38.86 53.21
CA LYS A 120 -17.92 39.99 53.01
C LYS A 120 -17.94 41.01 54.17
N LYS A 121 -16.84 41.76 54.40
CA LYS A 121 -16.78 43.23 54.18
C LYS A 121 -15.41 43.87 54.51
N ALA A 122 -15.10 44.90 53.74
CA ALA A 122 -13.97 45.82 53.81
C ALA A 122 -14.18 46.97 54.82
N ALA A 123 -13.07 47.63 55.21
CA ALA A 123 -13.04 49.05 55.58
C ALA A 123 -11.60 49.61 55.52
N ALA A 124 -11.41 50.68 54.75
CA ALA A 124 -10.41 51.76 54.92
C ALA A 124 -11.16 52.99 55.52
N PRO A 125 -10.64 54.23 55.67
CA PRO A 125 -9.29 54.81 55.42
C PRO A 125 -8.81 55.83 56.52
N ALA A 126 -7.65 56.49 56.36
CA ALA A 126 -7.42 57.92 56.67
C ALA A 126 -6.02 58.43 56.22
N GLU A 127 -6.02 59.61 55.60
CA GLU A 127 -4.95 60.45 55.00
C GLU A 127 -4.13 61.22 56.10
N GLU A 128 -3.02 61.97 55.90
CA GLU A 128 -2.66 62.96 54.86
C GLU A 128 -1.15 63.41 54.95
N LYS A 129 -0.65 64.07 53.88
CA LYS A 129 0.72 64.52 53.45
C LYS A 129 1.33 65.75 54.22
N PRO A 130 2.52 66.38 53.92
CA PRO A 130 3.38 66.37 52.69
C PRO A 130 4.95 66.47 52.80
N ALA A 131 5.59 66.16 51.65
CA ALA A 131 6.78 66.72 50.96
C ALA A 131 8.13 67.07 51.67
N ALA A 132 9.23 66.49 51.15
CA ALA A 132 10.50 67.17 50.81
C ALA A 132 11.46 66.23 50.01
N ALA A 133 12.39 66.82 49.26
CA ALA A 133 13.01 66.31 48.04
C ALA A 133 14.25 65.39 48.16
N GLU A 134 14.42 64.59 47.10
CA GLU A 134 15.61 63.95 46.47
C GLU A 134 16.83 63.51 47.30
N LYS A 135 17.07 62.18 47.28
CA LYS A 135 18.40 61.52 47.28
C LYS A 135 18.34 60.21 46.45
N PRO A 136 19.44 59.79 45.81
CA PRO A 136 19.41 58.96 44.60
C PRO A 136 19.01 57.50 44.87
N ALA A 137 18.33 56.91 43.89
CA ALA A 137 17.95 55.50 43.88
C ALA A 137 19.20 54.58 43.85
N PRO A 138 19.17 53.43 44.55
CA PRO A 138 20.20 52.40 44.40
C PRO A 138 20.09 51.74 43.03
N VAL A 139 21.24 51.42 42.45
CA VAL A 139 21.39 50.69 41.18
C VAL A 139 20.71 49.32 41.30
N GLU A 140 19.77 49.03 40.40
CA GLU A 140 19.22 47.70 40.16
C GLU A 140 20.36 46.73 39.78
N GLU A 141 20.53 45.67 40.56
CA GLU A 141 21.28 44.49 40.12
C GLU A 141 20.54 43.82 38.96
N LYS A 142 21.18 43.77 37.80
CA LYS A 142 20.75 42.95 36.67
C LYS A 142 20.59 41.48 37.12
N PRO A 143 19.49 40.81 36.78
CA PRO A 143 19.42 39.36 36.95
C PRO A 143 20.49 38.69 36.09
N ALA A 144 21.21 37.74 36.69
CA ALA A 144 22.15 36.88 35.98
C ALA A 144 21.45 36.16 34.81
N PRO A 145 22.11 35.94 33.67
CA PRO A 145 21.53 35.20 32.57
C PRO A 145 21.19 33.79 33.05
N VAL A 146 19.91 33.43 32.93
CA VAL A 146 19.45 32.05 33.06
C VAL A 146 20.13 31.29 31.92
N GLU A 147 21.02 30.35 32.25
CA GLU A 147 21.58 29.43 31.27
C GLU A 147 20.40 28.68 30.62
N GLU A 148 20.11 29.03 29.37
CA GLU A 148 19.29 28.21 28.50
C GLU A 148 19.93 26.84 28.43
N VAL A 149 19.22 25.84 28.96
CA VAL A 149 19.55 24.44 28.71
C VAL A 149 19.38 24.24 27.21
N SER A 150 20.47 24.38 26.48
CA SER A 150 20.54 24.14 25.04
C SER A 150 19.99 22.74 24.78
N ALA A 151 18.94 22.65 23.96
CA ALA A 151 18.49 21.40 23.37
C ALA A 151 19.70 20.59 22.88
N PRO A 152 19.69 19.25 22.98
CA PRO A 152 20.84 18.45 22.61
C PRO A 152 21.25 18.82 21.18
N VAL A 153 22.48 19.31 21.04
CA VAL A 153 23.10 19.61 19.75
C VAL A 153 22.98 18.32 18.93
N ASN A 154 22.20 18.38 17.85
CA ASN A 154 21.93 17.26 16.95
C ASN A 154 23.22 16.46 16.66
N GLU A 155 23.35 15.26 17.23
CA GLU A 155 24.37 14.27 16.84
C GLU A 155 24.30 13.95 15.33
N ILE A 156 23.20 14.31 14.67
CA ILE A 156 22.95 14.21 13.23
C ILE A 156 23.98 15.01 12.40
N ALA A 157 24.55 16.10 12.94
CA ALA A 157 25.42 17.00 12.17
C ALA A 157 26.81 16.43 11.84
N ASN A 158 27.27 15.40 12.56
CA ASN A 158 28.61 14.82 12.40
C ASN A 158 28.65 13.48 11.64
N LEU A 159 27.51 12.95 11.18
CA LEU A 159 27.49 11.75 10.35
C LEU A 159 27.84 12.11 8.89
N PRO A 160 28.61 11.28 8.17
CA PRO A 160 28.96 11.56 6.78
C PRO A 160 27.68 11.74 5.94
N ARG A 161 27.57 12.87 5.23
CA ARG A 161 26.50 13.06 4.24
C ARG A 161 26.66 11.98 3.16
N ARG A 162 25.59 11.23 2.91
CA ARG A 162 25.54 10.21 1.86
C ARG A 162 24.73 10.72 0.68
N SER A 163 25.22 10.40 -0.51
CA SER A 163 24.55 10.66 -1.78
C SER A 163 23.82 9.41 -2.26
N ILE A 164 22.53 9.55 -2.56
CA ILE A 164 21.64 8.44 -2.90
C ILE A 164 20.88 8.75 -4.19
N ALA A 165 21.06 7.89 -5.20
CA ALA A 165 20.22 7.84 -6.39
C ALA A 165 19.07 6.87 -6.17
N PHE A 166 17.86 7.36 -5.97
CA PHE A 166 16.65 6.56 -6.03
C PHE A 166 16.27 6.33 -7.48
N ILE A 167 16.09 5.09 -7.91
CA ILE A 167 15.68 4.76 -9.27
C ILE A 167 14.42 3.92 -9.18
N GLY A 168 13.35 4.39 -9.82
CA GLY A 168 12.05 3.72 -9.82
C GLY A 168 11.21 4.08 -11.04
N SER A 169 10.12 3.35 -11.25
CA SER A 169 9.19 3.60 -12.36
C SER A 169 8.07 4.58 -12.02
N GLU A 170 7.90 4.95 -10.75
CA GLU A 170 6.81 5.82 -10.30
C GLU A 170 7.25 6.75 -9.19
N CYS A 171 6.62 7.92 -9.10
CA CYS A 171 6.77 8.88 -8.02
C CYS A 171 5.62 9.88 -8.05
N HIS A 172 4.92 10.04 -6.93
CA HIS A 172 3.99 11.15 -6.75
C HIS A 172 4.77 12.50 -6.74
N PRO A 173 4.23 13.62 -7.27
CA PRO A 173 2.96 13.76 -7.98
C PRO A 173 3.02 13.48 -9.48
N PHE A 174 4.20 13.12 -10.01
CA PHE A 174 4.42 13.00 -11.45
C PHE A 174 3.68 11.82 -12.09
N VAL A 175 3.78 10.65 -11.47
CA VAL A 175 3.14 9.43 -11.96
C VAL A 175 2.99 8.40 -10.84
N LYS A 176 1.78 7.87 -10.67
CA LYS A 176 1.43 6.92 -9.60
C LYS A 176 0.37 5.92 -10.09
N THR A 177 0.59 4.65 -9.81
CA THR A 177 -0.36 3.55 -10.01
C THR A 177 -0.64 2.79 -8.71
N GLY A 178 0.28 2.83 -7.74
CA GLY A 178 0.14 2.18 -6.44
C GLY A 178 1.05 2.79 -5.37
N GLY A 179 1.32 2.02 -4.31
CA GLY A 179 2.08 2.50 -3.14
C GLY A 179 3.55 2.83 -3.43
N LEU A 180 4.15 2.27 -4.49
CA LEU A 180 5.54 2.61 -4.89
C LEU A 180 5.71 4.11 -5.12
N GLY A 181 4.75 4.76 -5.80
CA GLY A 181 4.79 6.19 -6.06
C GLY A 181 4.80 7.03 -4.78
N ASP A 182 4.15 6.57 -3.72
CA ASP A 182 4.15 7.25 -2.41
C ASP A 182 5.50 7.10 -1.71
N VAL A 183 6.11 5.91 -1.77
CA VAL A 183 7.44 5.67 -1.20
C VAL A 183 8.49 6.54 -1.91
N MET A 184 8.46 6.56 -3.24
CA MET A 184 9.42 7.29 -4.09
C MET A 184 9.29 8.81 -3.94
N TYR A 185 8.17 9.31 -3.40
CA TYR A 185 7.99 10.71 -3.05
C TYR A 185 8.45 11.00 -1.62
N ALA A 186 7.90 10.27 -0.65
CA ALA A 186 8.03 10.63 0.75
C ALA A 186 9.39 10.25 1.35
N LEU A 187 9.92 9.07 1.04
CA LEU A 187 11.20 8.61 1.62
C LEU A 187 12.39 9.48 1.18
N PRO A 188 12.56 9.83 -0.12
CA PRO A 188 13.60 10.78 -0.54
C PRO A 188 13.54 12.12 0.18
N ARG A 189 12.34 12.68 0.36
CA ARG A 189 12.11 13.95 1.04
C ARG A 189 12.51 13.88 2.51
N GLU A 190 12.12 12.82 3.23
CA GLU A 190 12.54 12.66 4.63
C GLU A 190 14.04 12.41 4.77
N LEU A 191 14.66 11.68 3.83
CA LEU A 191 16.12 11.51 3.83
C LEU A 191 16.86 12.82 3.56
N ALA A 192 16.37 13.67 2.67
CA ALA A 192 16.92 15.01 2.45
C ALA A 192 16.87 15.86 3.74
N ARG A 193 15.76 15.79 4.51
CA ARG A 193 15.65 16.42 5.84
C ARG A 193 16.62 15.82 6.87
N LEU A 194 17.00 14.56 6.72
CA LEU A 194 18.04 13.89 7.51
C LEU A 194 19.47 14.14 6.99
N ASN A 195 19.68 15.18 6.17
CA ASN A 195 20.97 15.62 5.62
C ASN A 195 21.63 14.61 4.65
N CYS A 196 20.83 13.86 3.89
CA CYS A 196 21.29 13.09 2.74
C CYS A 196 21.23 13.93 1.45
N ASP A 197 22.15 13.67 0.51
CA ASP A 197 22.06 14.22 -0.86
C ASP A 197 21.23 13.27 -1.72
N VAL A 198 19.98 13.61 -2.01
CA VAL A 198 19.04 12.66 -2.65
C VAL A 198 18.62 13.14 -4.03
N ARG A 199 18.71 12.24 -5.00
CA ARG A 199 18.23 12.44 -6.36
C ARG A 199 17.35 11.27 -6.77
N VAL A 200 16.20 11.55 -7.37
CA VAL A 200 15.23 10.56 -7.81
C VAL A 200 15.24 10.52 -9.34
N ILE A 201 15.49 9.36 -9.93
CA ILE A 201 15.55 9.15 -11.38
C ILE A 201 14.30 8.39 -11.82
N LEU A 202 13.57 8.95 -12.78
CA LEU A 202 12.30 8.44 -13.31
C LEU A 202 12.31 8.42 -14.83
N PRO A 203 11.50 7.58 -15.48
CA PRO A 203 11.19 7.75 -16.90
C PRO A 203 10.32 8.98 -17.12
N ARG A 204 10.57 9.74 -18.20
CA ARG A 204 9.72 10.84 -18.62
C ARG A 204 8.50 10.33 -19.39
N TYR A 205 7.52 9.76 -18.69
CA TYR A 205 6.30 9.27 -19.33
C TYR A 205 5.45 10.40 -19.91
N ALA A 206 4.81 10.13 -21.05
CA ALA A 206 3.87 11.05 -21.69
C ALA A 206 2.66 11.41 -20.80
N CYS A 207 2.29 10.54 -19.85
CA CYS A 207 1.17 10.77 -18.93
C CYS A 207 1.46 11.73 -17.77
N ILE A 208 2.72 12.17 -17.59
CA ILE A 208 3.06 13.16 -16.56
C ILE A 208 2.30 14.46 -16.86
N PRO A 209 1.60 15.09 -15.90
CA PRO A 209 0.82 16.30 -16.17
C PRO A 209 1.69 17.43 -16.77
N GLN A 210 1.12 18.14 -17.74
CA GLN A 210 1.84 19.17 -18.52
C GLN A 210 2.43 20.27 -17.62
N GLU A 211 1.75 20.63 -16.54
CA GLU A 211 2.21 21.62 -15.55
C GLU A 211 3.55 21.28 -14.90
N TYR A 212 3.90 19.99 -14.80
CA TYR A 212 5.20 19.54 -14.32
C TYR A 212 6.20 19.53 -15.46
N GLN A 213 5.81 19.03 -16.63
CA GLN A 213 6.66 18.95 -17.81
C GLN A 213 7.19 20.33 -18.23
N ASP A 214 6.34 21.37 -18.19
CA ASP A 214 6.69 22.74 -18.58
C ASP A 214 7.73 23.39 -17.66
N LYS A 215 7.85 22.89 -16.42
CA LYS A 215 8.80 23.36 -15.41
C LYS A 215 10.10 22.55 -15.39
N MET A 216 10.19 21.46 -16.16
CA MET A 216 11.40 20.66 -16.24
C MET A 216 12.52 21.42 -16.97
N ILE A 217 13.71 21.41 -16.41
CA ILE A 217 14.90 22.08 -16.94
C ILE A 217 15.74 21.04 -17.67
N TYR A 218 15.98 21.27 -18.97
CA TYR A 218 16.90 20.43 -19.73
C TYR A 218 18.33 20.54 -19.19
N ARG A 219 18.95 19.40 -18.88
CA ARG A 219 20.32 19.31 -18.33
C ARG A 219 21.34 18.77 -19.30
N GLY A 220 20.91 18.09 -20.36
CA GLY A 220 21.79 17.56 -21.39
C GLY A 220 21.20 16.34 -22.07
N GLU A 221 21.90 15.87 -23.09
CA GLU A 221 21.57 14.67 -23.83
C GLU A 221 22.83 13.94 -24.28
N PHE A 222 22.68 12.64 -24.47
CA PHE A 222 23.70 11.80 -25.05
C PHE A 222 23.06 10.63 -25.79
N TYR A 223 23.89 9.84 -26.46
CA TYR A 223 23.46 8.62 -27.13
C TYR A 223 24.16 7.42 -26.51
N MET A 224 23.43 6.31 -26.33
CA MET A 224 24.01 5.05 -25.87
C MET A 224 23.47 3.87 -26.69
N ASP A 225 24.25 2.80 -26.77
CA ASP A 225 23.78 1.53 -27.31
C ASP A 225 22.76 0.88 -26.35
N LEU A 226 21.90 0.01 -26.87
CA LEU A 226 21.00 -0.83 -26.07
C LEU A 226 21.05 -2.26 -26.55
N GLY A 227 21.53 -3.16 -25.69
CA GLY A 227 21.58 -4.59 -25.98
C GLY A 227 22.26 -4.92 -27.31
N ASN A 228 21.71 -5.93 -27.99
CA ASN A 228 22.18 -6.41 -29.29
C ASN A 228 21.40 -5.79 -30.46
N THR A 229 20.84 -4.59 -30.26
CA THR A 229 20.05 -3.90 -31.29
C THR A 229 20.92 -3.35 -32.43
N GLY A 230 22.22 -3.12 -32.17
CA GLY A 230 23.12 -2.44 -33.10
C GLY A 230 22.76 -0.96 -33.34
N ARG A 231 21.87 -0.39 -32.52
CA ARG A 231 21.38 0.98 -32.62
C ARG A 231 21.89 1.82 -31.45
N SER A 232 22.07 3.12 -31.72
CA SER A 232 22.28 4.12 -30.68
C SER A 232 20.96 4.82 -30.38
N TYR A 233 20.61 4.93 -29.11
CA TYR A 233 19.37 5.52 -28.62
C TYR A 233 19.66 6.86 -27.96
N TYR A 234 18.80 7.84 -28.23
CA TYR A 234 18.81 9.15 -27.57
C TYR A 234 18.44 9.01 -26.09
N VAL A 235 19.14 9.73 -25.23
CA VAL A 235 18.84 9.86 -23.80
C VAL A 235 18.86 11.34 -23.45
N GLY A 236 17.69 11.92 -23.21
CA GLY A 236 17.57 13.28 -22.67
C GLY A 236 17.48 13.26 -21.14
N ILE A 237 18.04 14.27 -20.48
CA ILE A 237 17.96 14.45 -19.03
C ILE A 237 17.21 15.75 -18.75
N MET A 238 16.04 15.62 -18.11
CA MET A 238 15.20 16.73 -17.70
C MET A 238 15.17 16.77 -16.17
N GLU A 239 15.51 17.90 -15.54
CA GLU A 239 15.57 18.03 -14.08
C GLU A 239 14.38 18.84 -13.56
N TYR A 240 13.84 18.45 -12.42
CA TYR A 240 12.83 19.18 -11.67
C TYR A 240 13.22 19.20 -10.18
N ILE A 241 13.03 20.33 -9.50
CA ILE A 241 13.29 20.42 -8.06
C ILE A 241 11.95 20.61 -7.34
N TRP A 242 11.66 19.71 -6.39
CA TRP A 242 10.43 19.74 -5.59
C TRP A 242 10.74 19.38 -4.14
N ASP A 243 10.20 20.13 -3.18
CA ASP A 243 10.31 19.84 -1.74
C ASP A 243 11.74 19.51 -1.25
N GLY A 244 12.74 20.18 -1.82
CA GLY A 244 14.15 20.00 -1.46
C GLY A 244 14.82 18.74 -2.05
N VAL A 245 14.15 18.04 -2.97
CA VAL A 245 14.67 16.87 -3.68
C VAL A 245 14.82 17.18 -5.17
N VAL A 246 15.88 16.62 -5.78
CA VAL A 246 16.12 16.72 -7.22
C VAL A 246 15.54 15.49 -7.93
N TYR A 247 14.75 15.72 -8.97
CA TYR A 247 14.13 14.69 -9.80
C TYR A 247 14.69 14.77 -11.21
N ASP A 248 15.35 13.73 -11.68
CA ASP A 248 15.83 13.59 -13.05
C ASP A 248 14.89 12.67 -13.83
N PHE A 249 14.39 13.15 -14.96
CA PHE A 249 13.57 12.40 -15.88
C PHE A 249 14.40 12.02 -17.11
N ILE A 250 14.49 10.71 -17.35
CA ILE A 250 15.10 10.13 -18.53
C ILE A 250 14.09 10.21 -19.68
N ASP A 251 14.41 11.00 -20.69
CA ASP A 251 13.58 11.21 -21.88
C ASP A 251 14.03 10.32 -23.04
N ASN A 252 13.06 9.64 -23.63
CA ASN A 252 13.22 8.88 -24.87
C ASN A 252 11.86 8.65 -25.53
N GLN A 253 11.71 9.14 -26.76
CA GLN A 253 10.43 9.11 -27.47
C GLN A 253 10.08 7.73 -28.07
N GLU A 254 10.97 6.74 -28.05
CA GLU A 254 10.66 5.37 -28.47
C GLU A 254 10.02 4.58 -27.32
N PHE A 255 10.48 4.79 -26.08
CA PHE A 255 10.06 3.99 -24.93
C PHE A 255 9.00 4.63 -24.03
N PHE A 256 8.92 5.98 -23.97
CA PHE A 256 8.09 6.68 -22.97
C PHE A 256 6.95 7.52 -23.56
N THR A 257 6.82 7.57 -24.89
CA THR A 257 5.78 8.36 -25.59
C THR A 257 4.39 7.75 -25.53
N ALA A 258 4.29 6.44 -25.37
CA ALA A 258 3.02 5.75 -25.32
C ALA A 258 2.52 5.59 -23.87
N GLY A 259 1.44 6.30 -23.55
CA GLY A 259 0.54 5.93 -22.44
C GLY A 259 1.13 5.99 -21.02
N ARG A 260 0.76 4.99 -20.22
CA ARG A 260 0.98 4.85 -18.76
C ARG A 260 2.27 4.06 -18.47
N PRO A 261 2.79 4.05 -17.22
CA PRO A 261 4.02 3.33 -16.87
C PRO A 261 4.06 1.85 -17.30
N TYR A 262 2.93 1.16 -17.17
CA TYR A 262 2.78 -0.25 -17.52
C TYR A 262 1.80 -0.42 -18.66
N THR A 263 2.21 -1.15 -19.70
CA THR A 263 1.37 -1.43 -20.86
C THR A 263 1.08 -2.92 -20.95
N ASN A 264 2.12 -3.70 -21.24
CA ASN A 264 2.13 -5.14 -21.18
C ASN A 264 3.58 -5.60 -21.05
N LEU A 265 3.76 -6.82 -20.53
CA LEU A 265 5.08 -7.32 -20.19
C LEU A 265 6.05 -7.31 -21.37
N VAL A 266 5.62 -7.69 -22.57
CA VAL A 266 6.49 -7.80 -23.76
C VAL A 266 7.06 -6.44 -24.16
N ASP A 267 6.23 -5.39 -24.15
CA ASP A 267 6.65 -4.03 -24.47
C ASP A 267 7.38 -3.35 -23.29
N ASP A 268 7.12 -3.80 -22.06
CA ASP A 268 7.76 -3.27 -20.86
C ASP A 268 9.19 -3.80 -20.65
N ILE A 269 9.52 -5.03 -21.09
CA ILE A 269 10.89 -5.57 -21.04
C ILE A 269 11.92 -4.61 -21.70
N PRO A 270 11.80 -4.22 -22.98
CA PRO A 270 12.78 -3.34 -23.62
C PRO A 270 12.82 -1.96 -22.97
N LYS A 271 11.65 -1.42 -22.60
CA LYS A 271 11.52 -0.13 -21.89
C LYS A 271 12.33 -0.10 -20.60
N TYR A 272 12.23 -1.13 -19.77
CA TYR A 272 12.94 -1.17 -18.49
C TYR A 272 14.38 -1.66 -18.60
N CYS A 273 14.75 -2.40 -19.66
CA CYS A 273 16.15 -2.61 -20.03
C CYS A 273 16.84 -1.28 -20.39
N PHE A 274 16.17 -0.46 -21.22
CA PHE A 274 16.64 0.87 -21.60
C PHE A 274 16.77 1.78 -20.38
N PHE A 275 15.69 1.94 -19.62
CA PHE A 275 15.66 2.83 -18.45
C PHE A 275 16.74 2.47 -17.42
N SER A 276 16.88 1.20 -17.08
CA SER A 276 17.89 0.73 -16.11
C SER A 276 19.32 1.05 -16.56
N LYS A 277 19.63 0.92 -17.87
CA LYS A 277 20.95 1.27 -18.41
C LYS A 277 21.14 2.79 -18.49
N ALA A 278 20.11 3.50 -18.95
CA ALA A 278 20.11 4.96 -19.16
C ALA A 278 20.33 5.71 -17.84
N ALA A 279 19.71 5.26 -16.74
CA ALA A 279 19.85 5.91 -15.44
C ALA A 279 21.31 5.88 -14.94
N LEU A 280 22.02 4.75 -15.07
CA LEU A 280 23.44 4.66 -14.72
C LEU A 280 24.33 5.49 -15.67
N ALA A 281 24.02 5.49 -16.96
CA ALA A 281 24.74 6.30 -17.94
C ALA A 281 24.56 7.81 -17.68
N ALA A 282 23.36 8.24 -17.30
CA ALA A 282 23.06 9.62 -16.94
C ALA A 282 23.84 10.09 -15.71
N LEU A 283 23.97 9.25 -14.68
CA LEU A 283 24.80 9.54 -13.49
C LEU A 283 26.27 9.81 -13.87
N ASN A 284 26.85 8.97 -14.73
CA ASN A 284 28.20 9.17 -15.26
C ASN A 284 28.30 10.44 -16.12
N TYR A 285 27.33 10.69 -17.00
CA TYR A 285 27.30 11.86 -17.89
C TYR A 285 27.26 13.17 -17.10
N MET A 286 26.38 13.23 -16.09
CA MET A 286 26.24 14.40 -15.20
C MET A 286 27.40 14.55 -14.22
N ASN A 287 28.33 13.59 -14.20
CA ASN A 287 29.43 13.50 -13.24
C ASN A 287 28.95 13.61 -11.77
N TRP A 288 27.76 13.05 -11.49
CA TRP A 288 27.21 12.96 -10.13
C TRP A 288 27.18 11.49 -9.74
N ILE A 289 28.16 11.07 -8.94
CA ILE A 289 28.41 9.68 -8.59
C ILE A 289 27.94 9.43 -7.16
N PRO A 290 26.81 8.72 -6.96
CA PRO A 290 26.27 8.52 -5.63
C PRO A 290 27.06 7.46 -4.85
N ASP A 291 26.97 7.53 -3.52
CA ASP A 291 27.43 6.46 -2.63
C ASP A 291 26.53 5.23 -2.77
N ILE A 292 25.22 5.45 -2.92
CA ILE A 292 24.18 4.42 -3.01
C ILE A 292 23.32 4.61 -4.26
N VAL A 293 23.08 3.54 -5.01
CA VAL A 293 21.98 3.41 -5.97
C VAL A 293 20.90 2.56 -5.33
N HIS A 294 19.74 3.14 -5.08
CA HIS A 294 18.59 2.50 -4.45
C HIS A 294 17.51 2.23 -5.49
N CYS A 295 17.38 0.97 -5.87
CA CYS A 295 16.48 0.47 -6.89
C CYS A 295 15.17 0.00 -6.26
N HIS A 296 14.07 0.19 -6.97
CA HIS A 296 12.73 -0.19 -6.53
C HIS A 296 12.07 -1.09 -7.57
N ASP A 297 11.69 -2.30 -7.13
CA ASP A 297 10.98 -3.34 -7.90
C ASP A 297 11.67 -3.80 -9.21
N TRP A 298 10.98 -4.66 -9.96
CA TRP A 298 11.51 -5.37 -11.12
C TRP A 298 11.89 -4.45 -12.29
N GLN A 299 11.24 -3.29 -12.41
CA GLN A 299 11.47 -2.26 -13.42
C GLN A 299 12.91 -1.74 -13.36
N THR A 300 13.53 -1.78 -12.17
CA THR A 300 14.92 -1.39 -11.94
C THR A 300 15.77 -2.58 -11.48
N GLY A 301 15.25 -3.80 -11.59
CA GLY A 301 15.94 -5.03 -11.22
C GLY A 301 17.23 -5.26 -12.03
N LEU A 302 17.35 -4.70 -13.23
CA LEU A 302 18.59 -4.79 -14.01
C LEU A 302 19.66 -3.76 -13.61
N VAL A 303 19.32 -2.71 -12.85
CA VAL A 303 20.29 -1.69 -12.43
C VAL A 303 21.46 -2.29 -11.64
N PRO A 304 21.26 -3.11 -10.58
CA PRO A 304 22.38 -3.73 -9.88
C PRO A 304 23.20 -4.67 -10.77
N VAL A 305 22.55 -5.35 -11.72
CA VAL A 305 23.21 -6.25 -12.67
C VAL A 305 24.11 -5.45 -13.61
N TYR A 306 23.62 -4.37 -14.21
CA TYR A 306 24.41 -3.48 -15.06
C TYR A 306 25.55 -2.81 -14.29
N LEU A 307 25.28 -2.37 -13.05
CA LEU A 307 26.27 -1.74 -12.18
C LEU A 307 27.51 -2.63 -11.98
N ARG A 308 27.30 -3.94 -11.82
CA ARG A 308 28.36 -4.93 -11.56
C ARG A 308 28.90 -5.63 -12.81
N THR A 309 28.30 -5.40 -13.98
CA THR A 309 28.75 -5.99 -15.25
C THR A 309 29.26 -4.91 -16.21
N LEU A 310 28.35 -4.16 -16.82
CA LEU A 310 28.66 -3.19 -17.88
C LEU A 310 29.28 -1.89 -17.35
N PHE A 311 28.95 -1.48 -16.13
CA PHE A 311 29.40 -0.21 -15.52
C PHE A 311 30.48 -0.40 -14.45
N LYS A 312 30.95 -1.63 -14.23
CA LYS A 312 31.86 -1.98 -13.11
C LYS A 312 33.14 -1.13 -13.07
N ASP A 313 33.68 -0.78 -14.23
CA ASP A 313 34.93 -0.02 -14.38
C ASP A 313 34.67 1.49 -14.60
N SER A 314 33.41 1.92 -14.61
CA SER A 314 33.03 3.32 -14.74
C SER A 314 32.94 4.01 -13.36
N PRO A 315 32.93 5.35 -13.28
CA PRO A 315 32.83 6.06 -12.02
C PRO A 315 31.64 5.62 -11.16
N VAL A 316 30.44 5.43 -11.73
CA VAL A 316 29.24 4.96 -11.03
C VAL A 316 29.36 3.53 -10.52
N GLY A 317 30.20 2.69 -11.12
CA GLY A 317 30.44 1.30 -10.69
C GLY A 317 30.94 1.16 -9.24
N ARG A 318 31.44 2.26 -8.64
CA ARG A 318 31.86 2.33 -7.24
C ARG A 318 30.70 2.41 -6.24
N ALA A 319 29.51 2.79 -6.68
CA ALA A 319 28.33 2.88 -5.81
C ALA A 319 27.96 1.51 -5.25
N ARG A 320 27.35 1.51 -4.05
CA ARG A 320 26.65 0.33 -3.51
C ARG A 320 25.21 0.31 -4.02
N SER A 321 24.65 -0.88 -4.14
CA SER A 321 23.31 -1.09 -4.67
C SER A 321 22.38 -1.70 -3.64
N ILE A 322 21.19 -1.13 -3.52
CA ILE A 322 20.09 -1.70 -2.75
C ILE A 322 18.93 -1.94 -3.69
N LEU A 323 18.24 -3.07 -3.55
CA LEU A 323 16.98 -3.34 -4.26
C LEU A 323 15.85 -3.55 -3.26
N THR A 324 14.86 -2.65 -3.27
CA THR A 324 13.64 -2.78 -2.47
C THR A 324 12.55 -3.54 -3.24
N ILE A 325 11.98 -4.56 -2.58
CA ILE A 325 10.79 -5.28 -3.03
C ILE A 325 9.56 -4.63 -2.38
N HIS A 326 8.66 -4.03 -3.16
CA HIS A 326 7.36 -3.55 -2.68
C HIS A 326 6.26 -4.59 -2.87
N ASN A 327 6.39 -5.42 -3.91
CA ASN A 327 5.45 -6.50 -4.19
C ASN A 327 6.11 -7.62 -5.00
N LEU A 328 6.26 -8.80 -4.41
CA LEU A 328 6.92 -9.94 -5.05
C LEU A 328 6.13 -10.56 -6.21
N ARG A 329 4.85 -10.20 -6.39
CA ARG A 329 4.01 -10.73 -7.47
C ARG A 329 4.48 -10.30 -8.86
N PHE A 330 5.10 -9.12 -8.99
CA PHE A 330 5.56 -8.59 -10.26
C PHE A 330 7.09 -8.66 -10.35
N GLN A 331 7.60 -9.53 -11.22
CA GLN A 331 9.02 -9.90 -11.23
C GLN A 331 9.75 -9.64 -12.56
N GLY A 332 9.03 -9.28 -13.63
CA GLY A 332 9.63 -9.11 -14.95
C GLY A 332 10.18 -10.42 -15.52
N ILE A 333 9.37 -11.49 -15.51
CA ILE A 333 9.74 -12.82 -16.03
C ILE A 333 9.41 -12.90 -17.52
N TYR A 334 10.41 -13.15 -18.36
CA TYR A 334 10.21 -13.38 -19.78
C TYR A 334 11.31 -14.28 -20.36
N ASN A 335 11.19 -14.73 -21.62
CA ASN A 335 12.15 -15.68 -22.17
C ASN A 335 13.59 -15.13 -22.22
N ILE A 336 14.58 -15.99 -21.99
CA ILE A 336 16.01 -15.64 -21.98
C ILE A 336 16.44 -14.94 -23.27
N PRO A 337 16.13 -15.45 -24.49
CA PRO A 337 16.58 -14.81 -25.73
C PRO A 337 16.18 -13.33 -25.84
N THR A 338 14.96 -12.98 -25.43
CA THR A 338 14.46 -11.60 -25.50
C THR A 338 15.15 -10.71 -24.47
N ILE A 339 15.24 -11.14 -23.21
CA ILE A 339 15.90 -10.34 -22.16
C ILE A 339 17.39 -10.19 -22.50
N LYS A 340 18.05 -11.24 -22.98
CA LYS A 340 19.45 -11.19 -23.43
C LYS A 340 19.64 -10.22 -24.60
N TYR A 341 18.75 -10.25 -25.58
CA TYR A 341 18.78 -9.34 -26.72
C TYR A 341 18.68 -7.87 -26.28
N TRP A 342 17.72 -7.52 -25.43
CA TRP A 342 17.48 -6.12 -25.05
C TRP A 342 18.44 -5.60 -23.98
N SER A 343 18.89 -6.48 -23.08
CA SER A 343 19.78 -6.06 -22.00
C SER A 343 21.25 -5.98 -22.42
N GLY A 344 21.69 -6.82 -23.36
CA GLY A 344 23.12 -6.93 -23.71
C GLY A 344 23.97 -7.44 -22.55
N LEU A 345 23.35 -8.06 -21.55
CA LEU A 345 24.05 -8.66 -20.43
C LEU A 345 24.87 -9.87 -20.90
N PRO A 346 26.02 -10.12 -20.25
CA PRO A 346 26.86 -11.25 -20.60
C PRO A 346 26.24 -12.57 -20.12
N ASP A 347 26.68 -13.70 -20.69
CA ASP A 347 26.06 -15.01 -20.49
C ASP A 347 26.05 -15.46 -19.02
N GLU A 348 27.02 -15.03 -18.22
CA GLU A 348 27.11 -15.36 -16.80
C GLU A 348 25.94 -14.78 -15.99
N ALA A 349 25.31 -13.70 -16.46
CA ALA A 349 24.12 -13.14 -15.83
C ALA A 349 22.88 -14.03 -16.00
N PHE A 350 22.88 -14.93 -16.99
CA PHE A 350 21.78 -15.85 -17.30
C PHE A 350 21.95 -17.24 -16.68
N GLY A 351 22.69 -17.35 -15.57
CA GLY A 351 22.76 -18.58 -14.78
C GLY A 351 21.64 -18.70 -13.74
N MET A 352 21.43 -19.92 -13.22
CA MET A 352 20.41 -20.24 -12.20
C MET A 352 20.53 -19.42 -10.90
N GLY A 353 21.75 -18.97 -10.55
CA GLY A 353 22.00 -18.11 -9.40
C GLY A 353 21.66 -16.62 -9.63
N ALA A 354 21.32 -16.24 -10.86
CA ALA A 354 21.03 -14.87 -11.27
C ALA A 354 19.68 -14.80 -12.02
N LEU A 355 19.65 -14.41 -13.30
CA LEU A 355 18.39 -14.14 -14.00
C LEU A 355 17.60 -15.41 -14.33
N GLN A 356 18.24 -16.56 -14.58
CA GLN A 356 17.54 -17.73 -15.12
C GLN A 356 16.44 -18.26 -14.18
N GLN A 357 15.24 -18.49 -14.71
CA GLN A 357 14.09 -19.06 -14.04
C GLN A 357 13.50 -20.15 -14.93
N ASN A 358 13.10 -21.30 -14.37
CA ASN A 358 12.44 -22.39 -15.11
C ASN A 358 13.17 -22.84 -16.38
N TRP A 359 14.51 -22.81 -16.39
CA TRP A 359 15.41 -23.18 -17.49
C TRP A 359 15.41 -22.25 -18.72
N VAL A 360 14.24 -21.82 -19.20
CA VAL A 360 14.08 -21.06 -20.45
C VAL A 360 13.77 -19.58 -20.27
N ASP A 361 13.33 -19.19 -19.07
CA ASP A 361 12.96 -17.82 -18.74
C ASP A 361 14.09 -17.12 -17.96
N ALA A 362 14.06 -15.80 -18.00
CA ALA A 362 14.85 -14.90 -17.20
C ALA A 362 13.91 -14.01 -16.37
N ASN A 363 14.34 -13.70 -15.16
CA ASN A 363 13.61 -12.94 -14.16
C ASN A 363 14.45 -11.72 -13.78
N MET A 364 14.00 -10.54 -14.20
CA MET A 364 14.74 -9.28 -14.00
C MET A 364 14.87 -8.93 -12.51
N LEU A 365 13.82 -9.14 -11.71
CA LEU A 365 13.87 -8.92 -10.27
C LEU A 365 14.88 -9.86 -9.62
N LYS A 366 14.81 -11.16 -9.92
CA LYS A 366 15.75 -12.17 -9.41
C LYS A 366 17.20 -11.82 -9.73
N GLY A 367 17.48 -11.36 -10.96
CA GLY A 367 18.80 -10.86 -11.33
C GLY A 367 19.27 -9.72 -10.43
N GLY A 368 18.41 -8.71 -10.23
CA GLY A 368 18.70 -7.60 -9.32
C GLY A 368 18.94 -8.05 -7.89
N LEU A 369 18.11 -8.97 -7.39
CA LEU A 369 18.25 -9.55 -6.07
C LEU A 369 19.58 -10.28 -5.93
N ALA A 370 20.06 -10.99 -6.96
CA ALA A 370 21.36 -11.67 -6.92
C ALA A 370 22.53 -10.68 -6.82
N TYR A 371 22.51 -9.60 -7.60
CA TYR A 371 23.63 -8.65 -7.73
C TYR A 371 23.62 -7.48 -6.74
N ALA A 372 22.48 -7.18 -6.08
CA ALA A 372 22.40 -6.11 -5.11
C ALA A 372 23.26 -6.39 -3.86
N ASP A 373 23.91 -5.34 -3.33
CA ASP A 373 24.68 -5.40 -2.08
C ASP A 373 23.73 -5.62 -0.88
N ARG A 374 22.53 -5.00 -0.89
CA ARG A 374 21.44 -5.28 0.07
C ARG A 374 20.09 -5.44 -0.61
N ILE A 375 19.23 -6.26 -0.01
CA ILE A 375 17.83 -6.38 -0.38
C ILE A 375 17.01 -5.79 0.77
N THR A 376 16.08 -4.91 0.45
CA THR A 376 15.09 -4.41 1.39
C THR A 376 13.70 -4.83 0.97
N THR A 377 12.80 -4.92 1.94
CA THR A 377 11.36 -5.08 1.68
C THR A 377 10.57 -4.32 2.73
N VAL A 378 9.29 -4.12 2.49
CA VAL A 378 8.49 -3.09 3.17
C VAL A 378 7.95 -3.50 4.55
N SER A 379 8.38 -4.63 5.12
CA SER A 379 8.16 -5.01 6.53
C SER A 379 9.04 -6.18 6.97
N GLY A 380 9.25 -6.35 8.28
CA GLY A 380 10.06 -7.41 8.89
C GLY A 380 9.40 -8.78 8.79
N THR A 381 8.11 -8.87 9.11
CA THR A 381 7.34 -10.11 8.93
C THR A 381 7.32 -10.52 7.45
N TYR A 382 7.08 -9.58 6.52
CA TYR A 382 7.06 -9.92 5.10
C TYR A 382 8.42 -10.41 4.59
N ALA A 383 9.53 -9.84 5.09
CA ALA A 383 10.87 -10.32 4.78
C ALA A 383 11.08 -11.80 5.16
N TRP A 384 10.44 -12.27 6.22
CA TRP A 384 10.43 -13.68 6.58
C TRP A 384 9.45 -14.48 5.70
N GLU A 385 8.22 -13.98 5.53
CA GLU A 385 7.16 -14.67 4.78
C GLU A 385 7.56 -15.00 3.34
N ILE A 386 8.18 -14.06 2.62
CA ILE A 386 8.59 -14.25 1.22
C ILE A 386 9.67 -15.32 1.02
N GLN A 387 10.28 -15.81 2.09
CA GLN A 387 11.20 -16.94 2.04
C GLN A 387 10.48 -18.29 2.15
N THR A 388 9.16 -18.29 2.30
CA THR A 388 8.30 -19.47 2.37
C THR A 388 7.58 -19.70 1.03
N ARG A 389 7.21 -20.94 0.74
CA ARG A 389 6.50 -21.30 -0.51
C ARG A 389 5.14 -20.61 -0.66
N GLU A 390 4.49 -20.24 0.43
CA GLU A 390 3.16 -19.63 0.39
C GLU A 390 3.21 -18.18 -0.13
N TYR A 391 4.27 -17.43 0.19
CA TYR A 391 4.39 -16.00 -0.14
C TYR A 391 5.55 -15.68 -1.09
N GLY A 392 6.44 -16.64 -1.36
CA GLY A 392 7.68 -16.42 -2.10
C GLY A 392 7.53 -16.33 -3.62
N GLU A 393 6.35 -16.60 -4.17
CA GLU A 393 6.03 -16.41 -5.60
C GLU A 393 7.09 -17.04 -6.54
N GLY A 394 7.65 -18.21 -6.18
CA GLY A 394 8.67 -18.92 -6.94
C GLY A 394 10.11 -18.44 -6.72
N LEU A 395 10.33 -17.48 -5.81
CA LEU A 395 11.63 -16.94 -5.40
C LEU A 395 11.99 -17.31 -3.95
N GLU A 396 11.20 -18.12 -3.24
CA GLU A 396 11.41 -18.45 -1.83
C GLU A 396 12.82 -18.99 -1.54
N ASP A 397 13.33 -19.89 -2.38
CA ASP A 397 14.66 -20.49 -2.21
C ASP A 397 15.77 -19.49 -2.54
N HIS A 398 15.54 -18.63 -3.54
CA HIS A 398 16.49 -17.59 -3.94
C HIS A 398 16.61 -16.50 -2.86
N LEU A 399 15.48 -16.07 -2.28
CA LEU A 399 15.44 -15.13 -1.17
C LEU A 399 16.04 -15.72 0.10
N ARG A 400 15.83 -17.02 0.37
CA ARG A 400 16.45 -17.71 1.49
C ARG A 400 17.97 -17.82 1.33
N TYR A 401 18.46 -18.13 0.12
CA TYR A 401 19.88 -18.10 -0.19
C TYR A 401 20.49 -16.70 0.06
N HIS A 402 19.73 -15.65 -0.24
CA HIS A 402 20.10 -14.25 0.01
C HIS A 402 19.59 -13.68 1.35
N SER A 403 19.20 -14.51 2.30
CA SER A 403 18.63 -14.06 3.58
C SER A 403 19.58 -13.15 4.37
N GLY A 404 20.90 -13.39 4.29
CA GLY A 404 21.91 -12.55 4.94
C GLY A 404 21.97 -11.10 4.44
N LYS A 405 21.38 -10.81 3.27
CA LYS A 405 21.28 -9.44 2.74
C LYS A 405 19.86 -8.86 2.76
N LEU A 406 18.85 -9.65 3.15
CA LEU A 406 17.45 -9.25 3.17
C LEU A 406 17.06 -8.59 4.50
N ARG A 407 16.48 -7.39 4.43
CA ARG A 407 16.00 -6.65 5.61
C ARG A 407 14.61 -6.07 5.37
N GLY A 408 13.73 -6.24 6.34
CA GLY A 408 12.44 -5.57 6.37
C GLY A 408 12.53 -4.19 7.00
N ILE A 409 12.03 -3.15 6.33
CA ILE A 409 11.86 -1.80 6.87
C ILE A 409 10.43 -1.36 6.58
N VAL A 410 9.65 -1.19 7.65
CA VAL A 410 8.23 -0.80 7.56
C VAL A 410 8.10 0.59 6.91
N ASN A 411 7.14 0.76 6.01
CA ASN A 411 6.85 2.07 5.42
C ASN A 411 6.23 3.03 6.44
N GLY A 412 6.39 4.33 6.20
CA GLY A 412 5.64 5.37 6.90
C GLY A 412 4.48 5.89 6.06
N ILE A 413 3.73 6.83 6.63
CA ILE A 413 2.76 7.66 5.91
C ILE A 413 3.22 9.11 5.89
N ASP A 414 2.77 9.86 4.88
CA ASP A 414 3.05 11.29 4.76
C ASP A 414 2.01 12.10 5.54
N TYR A 415 2.38 12.65 6.69
CA TYR A 415 1.51 13.51 7.50
C TYR A 415 1.16 14.84 6.80
N GLY A 416 1.87 15.24 5.75
CA GLY A 416 1.43 16.36 4.92
C GLY A 416 0.17 16.04 4.11
N MET A 417 0.01 14.76 3.73
CA MET A 417 -1.11 14.27 2.94
C MET A 417 -2.23 13.71 3.83
N TRP A 418 -1.86 13.01 4.90
CA TRP A 418 -2.77 12.31 5.80
C TRP A 418 -2.67 12.92 7.20
N ASN A 419 -3.48 13.94 7.49
CA ASN A 419 -3.49 14.59 8.80
C ASN A 419 -4.87 15.16 9.17
N PRO A 420 -5.58 14.58 10.15
CA PRO A 420 -6.91 15.01 10.53
C PRO A 420 -7.00 16.46 11.05
N GLU A 421 -5.88 17.10 11.40
CA GLU A 421 -5.85 18.50 11.84
C GLU A 421 -5.97 19.51 10.68
N THR A 422 -5.55 19.11 9.48
CA THR A 422 -5.42 20.00 8.32
C THR A 422 -6.04 19.46 7.04
N ASP A 423 -6.58 18.24 7.08
CA ASP A 423 -7.11 17.54 5.92
C ASP A 423 -8.37 18.21 5.36
N PRO A 424 -8.28 18.85 4.18
CA PRO A 424 -9.37 19.63 3.60
C PRO A 424 -10.57 18.77 3.17
N SER A 425 -10.41 17.44 3.12
CA SER A 425 -11.49 16.51 2.78
C SER A 425 -12.45 16.29 3.96
N LEU A 426 -12.07 16.68 5.17
CA LEU A 426 -12.85 16.41 6.38
C LEU A 426 -13.84 17.54 6.67
N PRO A 427 -15.12 17.21 6.94
CA PRO A 427 -16.09 18.18 7.46
C PRO A 427 -15.65 18.89 8.74
N VAL A 428 -14.96 18.18 9.63
CA VAL A 428 -14.43 18.72 10.88
C VAL A 428 -13.01 18.22 11.11
N HIS A 429 -12.07 19.14 11.29
CA HIS A 429 -10.70 18.80 11.67
C HIS A 429 -10.60 18.46 13.17
N TYR A 430 -9.66 17.59 13.52
CA TYR A 430 -9.42 17.21 14.91
C TYR A 430 -7.98 16.75 15.13
N ASN A 431 -7.56 16.79 16.39
CA ASN A 431 -6.28 16.28 16.86
C ASN A 431 -6.50 15.21 17.94
N ILE A 432 -5.42 14.69 18.51
CA ILE A 432 -5.46 13.67 19.57
C ILE A 432 -6.32 14.08 20.79
N THR A 433 -6.41 15.37 21.12
CA THR A 433 -7.19 15.87 22.27
C THR A 433 -8.67 16.06 21.95
N SER A 434 -9.02 16.28 20.67
CA SER A 434 -10.40 16.49 20.21
C SER A 434 -10.97 15.31 19.43
N VAL A 435 -10.20 14.23 19.25
CA VAL A 435 -10.53 13.07 18.40
C VAL A 435 -11.91 12.48 18.68
N LEU A 436 -12.30 12.30 19.94
CA LEU A 436 -13.58 11.63 20.26
C LEU A 436 -14.78 12.43 19.74
N LYS A 437 -14.72 13.76 19.87
CA LYS A 437 -15.73 14.66 19.33
C LYS A 437 -15.63 14.78 17.82
N GLY A 438 -14.42 15.00 17.30
CA GLY A 438 -14.18 15.16 15.87
C GLY A 438 -14.60 13.94 15.06
N LYS A 439 -14.26 12.73 15.51
CA LYS A 439 -14.69 11.48 14.87
C LYS A 439 -16.19 11.29 14.91
N LEU A 440 -16.87 11.63 16.01
CA LEU A 440 -18.33 11.55 16.08
C LEU A 440 -19.00 12.48 15.05
N GLU A 441 -18.52 13.71 14.91
CA GLU A 441 -19.04 14.67 13.94
C GLU A 441 -18.77 14.21 12.50
N ASN A 442 -17.56 13.70 12.22
CA ASN A 442 -17.22 13.12 10.92
C ASN A 442 -18.02 11.83 10.62
N LYS A 443 -18.31 10.99 11.63
CA LYS A 443 -19.16 9.81 11.49
C LYS A 443 -20.55 10.19 11.03
N LEU A 444 -21.20 11.13 11.72
CA LEU A 444 -22.55 11.57 11.36
C LEU A 444 -22.58 12.21 9.97
N ALA A 445 -21.55 12.97 9.61
CA ALA A 445 -21.40 13.53 8.27
C ALA A 445 -21.24 12.44 7.20
N LEU A 446 -20.42 11.42 7.44
CA LEU A 446 -20.23 10.28 6.55
C LEU A 446 -21.52 9.46 6.40
N GLN A 447 -22.23 9.19 7.49
CA GLN A 447 -23.52 8.50 7.47
C GLN A 447 -24.52 9.24 6.59
N ARG A 448 -24.63 10.56 6.77
CA ARG A 448 -25.52 11.42 5.97
C ARG A 448 -25.11 11.45 4.50
N GLU A 449 -23.82 11.58 4.20
CA GLU A 449 -23.29 11.58 2.83
C GLU A 449 -23.65 10.30 2.09
N LEU A 450 -23.55 9.15 2.76
CA LEU A 450 -23.73 7.83 2.17
C LEU A 450 -25.17 7.30 2.24
N GLY A 451 -26.10 8.07 2.80
CA GLY A 451 -27.49 7.62 3.00
C GLY A 451 -27.62 6.46 3.99
N LEU A 452 -26.66 6.34 4.91
CA LEU A 452 -26.77 5.45 6.07
C LEU A 452 -27.70 6.08 7.12
N GLU A 453 -28.19 5.27 8.05
CA GLU A 453 -28.89 5.77 9.22
C GLU A 453 -27.95 6.65 10.06
N GLU A 454 -28.33 7.92 10.23
CA GLU A 454 -27.55 8.89 11.00
C GLU A 454 -27.73 8.63 12.50
N ASP A 455 -26.81 7.83 13.07
CA ASP A 455 -26.81 7.41 14.46
C ASP A 455 -25.37 7.19 14.95
N GLY A 456 -24.93 8.08 15.85
CA GLY A 456 -23.59 8.05 16.42
C GLY A 456 -23.32 6.83 17.32
N SER A 457 -24.36 6.15 17.79
CA SER A 457 -24.23 4.95 18.63
C SER A 457 -23.89 3.69 17.84
N LYS A 458 -24.18 3.67 16.52
CA LYS A 458 -23.87 2.53 15.65
C LYS A 458 -22.37 2.38 15.41
N PHE A 459 -21.92 1.14 15.29
CA PHE A 459 -20.54 0.80 14.98
C PHE A 459 -20.31 0.82 13.48
N VAL A 460 -19.41 1.67 12.99
CA VAL A 460 -19.13 1.86 11.56
C VAL A 460 -17.82 1.19 11.19
N ILE A 461 -17.88 0.21 10.29
CA ILE A 461 -16.73 -0.48 9.73
C ILE A 461 -16.46 0.05 8.32
N GLY A 462 -15.28 0.62 8.10
CA GLY A 462 -14.79 1.01 6.77
C GLY A 462 -13.97 -0.10 6.11
N LEU A 463 -14.08 -0.23 4.79
CA LEU A 463 -13.20 -1.07 3.96
C LEU A 463 -12.78 -0.26 2.73
N ILE A 464 -11.51 0.09 2.65
CA ILE A 464 -10.92 0.83 1.53
C ILE A 464 -9.90 -0.07 0.83
N SER A 465 -10.22 -0.58 -0.36
CA SER A 465 -9.36 -1.54 -1.04
C SER A 465 -9.66 -1.69 -2.53
N ARG A 466 -8.66 -2.14 -3.30
CA ARG A 466 -8.94 -2.83 -4.58
C ARG A 466 -9.80 -4.06 -4.31
N LEU A 467 -10.82 -4.28 -5.13
CA LEU A 467 -11.78 -5.35 -4.91
C LEU A 467 -11.33 -6.65 -5.57
N THR A 468 -10.40 -7.36 -4.94
CA THR A 468 -9.80 -8.59 -5.48
C THR A 468 -9.68 -9.67 -4.39
N ASN A 469 -9.54 -10.94 -4.78
CA ASN A 469 -9.40 -12.05 -3.81
C ASN A 469 -8.18 -11.86 -2.88
N GLN A 470 -7.14 -11.16 -3.33
CA GLN A 470 -5.94 -10.86 -2.53
C GLN A 470 -6.28 -10.11 -1.23
N LYS A 471 -7.41 -9.39 -1.21
CA LYS A 471 -7.80 -8.46 -0.16
C LYS A 471 -8.82 -9.04 0.82
N GLY A 472 -9.00 -10.36 0.85
CA GLY A 472 -9.84 -11.01 1.86
C GLY A 472 -11.34 -10.92 1.64
N LEU A 473 -11.78 -10.48 0.46
CA LEU A 473 -13.19 -10.13 0.23
C LEU A 473 -14.11 -11.34 0.14
N ASP A 474 -13.57 -12.52 -0.16
CA ASP A 474 -14.26 -13.80 -0.01
C ASP A 474 -14.59 -14.08 1.47
N LEU A 475 -13.69 -13.80 2.41
CA LEU A 475 -13.96 -13.91 3.84
C LEU A 475 -15.06 -12.93 4.27
N VAL A 476 -14.98 -11.69 3.80
CA VAL A 476 -15.97 -10.63 4.10
C VAL A 476 -17.36 -11.04 3.61
N ASN A 477 -17.48 -11.51 2.37
CA ASN A 477 -18.74 -12.00 1.81
C ASN A 477 -19.32 -13.18 2.61
N ALA A 478 -18.46 -14.08 3.10
CA ALA A 478 -18.90 -15.25 3.88
C ALA A 478 -19.54 -14.87 5.24
N ILE A 479 -19.19 -13.71 5.81
CA ILE A 479 -19.65 -13.31 7.14
C ILE A 479 -20.58 -12.09 7.15
N MET A 480 -20.77 -11.41 6.01
CA MET A 480 -21.48 -10.11 5.97
C MET A 480 -22.86 -10.14 6.63
N GLY A 481 -23.64 -11.22 6.41
CA GLY A 481 -24.96 -11.36 7.03
C GLY A 481 -24.93 -11.50 8.57
N GLN A 482 -23.80 -11.92 9.15
CA GLN A 482 -23.60 -11.99 10.61
C GLN A 482 -23.07 -10.66 11.18
N VAL A 483 -22.35 -9.88 10.36
CA VAL A 483 -21.84 -8.56 10.75
C VAL A 483 -22.96 -7.53 10.84
N LEU A 484 -23.90 -7.55 9.89
CA LEU A 484 -25.05 -6.63 9.79
C LEU A 484 -26.18 -6.99 10.78
N ASP A 485 -25.91 -6.81 12.06
CA ASP A 485 -26.81 -7.14 13.18
C ASP A 485 -27.79 -6.02 13.58
N GLY A 486 -27.89 -4.96 12.76
CA GLY A 486 -28.72 -3.78 13.00
C GLY A 486 -28.05 -2.66 13.82
N ASN A 487 -26.98 -2.97 14.57
CA ASN A 487 -26.18 -1.97 15.29
C ASN A 487 -24.85 -1.65 14.60
N THR A 488 -24.55 -2.38 13.52
CA THR A 488 -23.33 -2.25 12.73
C THR A 488 -23.64 -1.70 11.35
N GLN A 489 -22.82 -0.79 10.87
CA GLN A 489 -22.84 -0.28 9.50
C GLN A 489 -21.52 -0.60 8.81
N VAL A 490 -21.58 -0.83 7.50
CA VAL A 490 -20.39 -1.13 6.69
C VAL A 490 -20.33 -0.19 5.49
N VAL A 491 -19.16 0.41 5.28
CA VAL A 491 -18.85 1.26 4.14
C VAL A 491 -17.71 0.64 3.34
N VAL A 492 -17.97 0.34 2.07
CA VAL A 492 -16.96 -0.19 1.15
C VAL A 492 -16.62 0.89 0.12
N LEU A 493 -15.32 1.13 -0.10
CA LEU A 493 -14.81 2.00 -1.16
C LEU A 493 -13.75 1.25 -1.98
N GLY A 494 -14.00 1.16 -3.29
CA GLY A 494 -13.02 0.70 -4.26
C GLY A 494 -13.62 0.00 -5.47
N THR A 495 -12.76 -0.39 -6.41
CA THR A 495 -13.13 -1.07 -7.67
C THR A 495 -12.29 -2.32 -7.90
N GLY A 496 -12.75 -3.24 -8.74
CA GLY A 496 -11.98 -4.45 -9.05
C GLY A 496 -12.77 -5.53 -9.78
N ASP A 497 -12.68 -6.75 -9.27
CA ASP A 497 -13.32 -7.91 -9.88
C ASP A 497 -14.84 -7.80 -9.76
N LYS A 498 -15.52 -7.95 -10.90
CA LYS A 498 -16.98 -7.82 -11.03
C LYS A 498 -17.77 -8.62 -9.99
N GLN A 499 -17.29 -9.81 -9.61
CA GLN A 499 -17.95 -10.64 -8.60
C GLN A 499 -18.08 -9.93 -7.24
N TYR A 500 -17.07 -9.17 -6.82
CA TYR A 500 -17.09 -8.46 -5.54
C TYR A 500 -17.89 -7.18 -5.64
N GLU A 501 -17.74 -6.44 -6.75
CA GLU A 501 -18.57 -5.26 -7.00
C GLU A 501 -20.06 -5.62 -6.99
N ASP A 502 -20.45 -6.67 -7.70
CA ASP A 502 -21.83 -7.12 -7.77
C ASP A 502 -22.33 -7.64 -6.40
N SER A 503 -21.48 -8.31 -5.62
CA SER A 503 -21.80 -8.74 -4.25
C SER A 503 -22.06 -7.54 -3.33
N PHE A 504 -21.21 -6.51 -3.36
CA PHE A 504 -21.39 -5.33 -2.51
C PHE A 504 -22.57 -4.47 -2.95
N ARG A 505 -22.84 -4.35 -4.26
CA ARG A 505 -24.08 -3.73 -4.77
C ARG A 505 -25.32 -4.48 -4.27
N TYR A 506 -25.27 -5.81 -4.21
CA TYR A 506 -26.35 -6.61 -3.65
C TYR A 506 -26.57 -6.32 -2.16
N TYR A 507 -25.50 -6.25 -1.35
CA TYR A 507 -25.65 -5.93 0.07
C TYR A 507 -26.17 -4.52 0.31
N GLU A 508 -25.72 -3.53 -0.45
CA GLU A 508 -26.27 -2.16 -0.40
C GLU A 508 -27.77 -2.15 -0.72
N TYR A 509 -28.19 -2.88 -1.75
CA TYR A 509 -29.61 -3.00 -2.10
C TYR A 509 -30.43 -3.69 -1.01
N ALA A 510 -29.91 -4.77 -0.41
CA ALA A 510 -30.61 -5.58 0.58
C ALA A 510 -30.63 -4.96 1.99
N HIS A 511 -29.62 -4.15 2.34
CA HIS A 511 -29.39 -3.62 3.68
C HIS A 511 -29.29 -2.09 3.70
N LYS A 512 -30.21 -1.43 2.99
CA LYS A 512 -30.29 0.04 2.90
C LYS A 512 -30.26 0.68 4.28
N GLY A 513 -29.48 1.75 4.42
CA GLY A 513 -29.28 2.44 5.71
C GLY A 513 -28.19 1.84 6.59
N THR A 514 -27.70 0.63 6.29
CA THR A 514 -26.65 -0.06 7.06
C THR A 514 -25.45 -0.52 6.24
N PHE A 515 -25.56 -0.58 4.92
CA PHE A 515 -24.45 -0.93 4.03
C PHE A 515 -24.37 0.07 2.87
N SER A 516 -23.17 0.57 2.57
CA SER A 516 -22.91 1.42 1.40
C SER A 516 -21.74 0.90 0.57
N ALA A 517 -21.94 0.81 -0.75
CA ALA A 517 -20.97 0.30 -1.71
C ALA A 517 -20.52 1.41 -2.68
N CYS A 518 -19.47 2.14 -2.32
CA CYS A 518 -18.84 3.15 -3.16
C CYS A 518 -17.90 2.48 -4.19
N ILE A 519 -18.46 1.98 -5.30
CA ILE A 519 -17.69 1.30 -6.34
C ILE A 519 -17.01 2.30 -7.29
N GLN A 520 -16.01 3.02 -6.77
CA GLN A 520 -15.27 4.05 -7.49
C GLN A 520 -13.89 4.28 -6.84
N TYR A 521 -13.01 5.00 -7.55
CA TYR A 521 -11.83 5.62 -6.93
C TYR A 521 -12.20 7.02 -6.46
N ASP A 522 -12.05 7.30 -5.17
CA ASP A 522 -12.38 8.59 -4.56
C ASP A 522 -11.49 8.81 -3.33
N GLU A 523 -10.38 9.52 -3.52
CA GLU A 523 -9.39 9.76 -2.46
C GLU A 523 -9.98 10.61 -1.33
N ALA A 524 -10.70 11.69 -1.66
CA ALA A 524 -11.34 12.54 -0.65
C ALA A 524 -12.35 11.75 0.21
N ARG A 525 -13.08 10.78 -0.38
CA ARG A 525 -13.96 9.88 0.40
C ARG A 525 -13.18 8.90 1.25
N ALA A 526 -12.02 8.41 0.80
CA ALA A 526 -11.16 7.58 1.63
C ALA A 526 -10.77 8.31 2.93
N HIS A 527 -10.38 9.59 2.83
CA HIS A 527 -10.09 10.45 3.99
C HIS A 527 -11.30 10.55 4.94
N ARG A 528 -12.50 10.80 4.41
CA ARG A 528 -13.74 10.86 5.21
C ARG A 528 -14.10 9.51 5.85
N ILE A 529 -13.84 8.39 5.18
CA ILE A 529 -14.01 7.05 5.77
C ILE A 529 -13.02 6.84 6.92
N TYR A 530 -11.74 7.20 6.77
CA TYR A 530 -10.78 7.13 7.88
C TYR A 530 -11.20 8.01 9.05
N ALA A 531 -11.78 9.18 8.82
CA ALA A 531 -12.23 10.05 9.91
C ALA A 531 -13.54 9.58 10.57
N GLY A 532 -14.49 9.08 9.78
CA GLY A 532 -15.84 8.76 10.25
C GLY A 532 -16.09 7.31 10.66
N ALA A 533 -15.27 6.35 10.24
CA ALA A 533 -15.36 4.98 10.70
C ALA A 533 -14.84 4.83 12.14
N ASP A 534 -15.36 3.84 12.87
CA ASP A 534 -14.79 3.42 14.16
C ASP A 534 -13.66 2.42 13.94
N ALA A 535 -13.89 1.46 13.06
CA ALA A 535 -12.92 0.43 12.71
C ALA A 535 -12.70 0.34 11.20
N LEU A 536 -11.49 -0.06 10.81
CA LEU A 536 -11.15 -0.31 9.42
C LEU A 536 -10.79 -1.78 9.21
N LEU A 537 -11.47 -2.43 8.27
CA LEU A 537 -11.25 -3.83 7.92
C LEU A 537 -10.14 -3.98 6.86
N VAL A 538 -9.09 -4.74 7.19
CA VAL A 538 -7.99 -5.09 6.26
C VAL A 538 -7.72 -6.60 6.33
N PRO A 539 -8.62 -7.45 5.78
CA PRO A 539 -8.56 -8.91 5.92
C PRO A 539 -7.65 -9.56 4.87
N SER A 540 -6.62 -8.85 4.41
CA SER A 540 -5.78 -9.24 3.27
C SER A 540 -5.19 -10.64 3.41
N ARG A 541 -5.18 -11.39 2.30
CA ARG A 541 -4.54 -12.70 2.24
C ARG A 541 -3.03 -12.59 2.42
N PHE A 542 -2.44 -11.59 1.78
CA PHE A 542 -1.08 -11.13 2.06
C PHE A 542 -1.02 -9.61 1.89
N GLU A 543 -0.19 -8.95 2.67
CA GLU A 543 -0.03 -7.49 2.65
C GLU A 543 1.42 -7.11 2.94
N PRO A 544 2.26 -6.81 1.92
CA PRO A 544 3.69 -6.57 2.11
C PRO A 544 3.98 -5.54 3.21
N CYS A 545 3.26 -4.42 3.19
CA CYS A 545 3.25 -3.42 4.26
C CYS A 545 1.83 -3.11 4.72
N GLY A 546 0.99 -2.62 3.81
CA GLY A 546 -0.28 -1.98 4.15
C GLY A 546 -0.04 -0.54 4.58
N LEU A 547 -0.60 0.43 3.84
CA LEU A 547 -0.64 1.84 4.25
C LEU A 547 -1.99 2.18 4.90
N THR A 548 -3.03 1.43 4.53
CA THR A 548 -4.42 1.66 4.93
C THR A 548 -4.60 1.60 6.45
N GLN A 549 -3.96 0.65 7.14
CA GLN A 549 -4.00 0.54 8.59
C GLN A 549 -3.23 1.67 9.28
N LEU A 550 -2.11 2.12 8.72
CA LEU A 550 -1.34 3.25 9.27
C LEU A 550 -2.15 4.55 9.19
N ASN A 551 -2.82 4.79 8.05
CA ASN A 551 -3.74 5.91 7.88
C ASN A 551 -4.91 5.81 8.88
N ALA A 552 -5.51 4.63 9.05
CA ALA A 552 -6.59 4.43 9.99
C ALA A 552 -6.17 4.76 11.43
N MET A 553 -5.05 4.22 11.89
CA MET A 553 -4.49 4.50 13.22
C MET A 553 -4.25 6.00 13.42
N HIS A 554 -3.66 6.68 12.42
CA HIS A 554 -3.40 8.11 12.49
C HIS A 554 -4.68 8.98 12.55
N TYR A 555 -5.79 8.47 12.00
CA TYR A 555 -7.12 9.11 12.07
C TYR A 555 -7.97 8.58 13.25
N GLY A 556 -7.37 7.82 14.17
CA GLY A 556 -8.05 7.26 15.34
C GLY A 556 -9.13 6.22 15.00
N THR A 557 -9.00 5.54 13.86
CA THR A 557 -9.85 4.41 13.44
C THR A 557 -9.11 3.11 13.69
N LEU A 558 -9.69 2.24 14.51
CA LEU A 558 -8.99 1.04 14.96
C LEU A 558 -8.93 -0.03 13.86
N PRO A 559 -7.75 -0.54 13.50
CA PRO A 559 -7.62 -1.52 12.44
C PRO A 559 -8.05 -2.92 12.91
N ILE A 560 -8.78 -3.63 12.05
CA ILE A 560 -9.12 -5.06 12.18
C ILE A 560 -8.44 -5.80 11.03
N VAL A 561 -7.39 -6.56 11.33
CA VAL A 561 -6.43 -7.04 10.32
C VAL A 561 -6.12 -8.52 10.43
N ARG A 562 -5.70 -9.12 9.32
CA ARG A 562 -5.03 -10.42 9.35
C ARG A 562 -3.56 -10.23 9.76
N GLU A 563 -3.00 -11.13 10.56
CA GLU A 563 -1.57 -11.16 10.89
C GLU A 563 -0.71 -11.65 9.70
N THR A 564 -0.50 -10.77 8.73
CA THR A 564 0.38 -11.01 7.57
C THR A 564 1.16 -9.77 7.20
N GLY A 565 2.41 -9.96 6.78
CA GLY A 565 3.34 -8.92 6.36
C GLY A 565 3.34 -7.71 7.30
N GLY A 566 3.21 -6.51 6.73
CA GLY A 566 3.30 -5.30 7.55
C GLY A 566 2.10 -5.07 8.46
N LEU A 567 0.96 -5.74 8.26
CA LEU A 567 -0.16 -5.67 9.20
C LEU A 567 0.25 -6.25 10.56
N LYS A 568 0.97 -7.37 10.55
CA LYS A 568 1.49 -8.00 11.78
C LYS A 568 2.54 -7.13 12.49
N ASP A 569 3.34 -6.39 11.73
CA ASP A 569 4.41 -5.54 12.30
C ASP A 569 3.87 -4.21 12.84
N THR A 570 2.68 -3.79 12.41
CA THR A 570 2.14 -2.46 12.72
C THR A 570 0.97 -2.51 13.69
N VAL A 571 0.18 -3.59 13.64
CA VAL A 571 -1.00 -3.80 14.49
C VAL A 571 -0.74 -4.89 15.54
N GLU A 572 -0.75 -4.46 16.80
CA GLU A 572 -0.63 -5.28 17.98
C GLU A 572 -2.05 -5.61 18.50
N PRO A 573 -2.38 -6.89 18.71
CA PRO A 573 -3.71 -7.29 19.17
C PRO A 573 -4.05 -6.66 20.52
N HIS A 574 -5.27 -6.13 20.63
CA HIS A 574 -5.80 -5.62 21.88
C HIS A 574 -5.82 -6.71 22.95
N ASN A 575 -5.36 -6.36 24.14
CA ASN A 575 -5.33 -7.24 25.29
C ASN A 575 -6.31 -6.74 26.35
N ASP A 576 -7.40 -7.49 26.56
CA ASP A 576 -8.47 -7.12 27.49
C ASP A 576 -8.01 -7.04 28.96
N PHE A 577 -6.89 -7.69 29.32
CA PHE A 577 -6.37 -7.69 30.69
C PHE A 577 -5.50 -6.47 30.99
N THR A 578 -4.68 -6.05 30.01
CA THR A 578 -3.73 -4.94 30.19
C THR A 578 -4.24 -3.62 29.61
N GLY A 579 -5.19 -3.67 28.67
CA GLY A 579 -5.62 -2.51 27.88
C GLY A 579 -4.67 -2.14 26.75
N ASP A 580 -3.57 -2.89 26.59
CA ASP A 580 -2.54 -2.68 25.57
C ASP A 580 -3.04 -3.09 24.17
N GLY A 581 -2.20 -2.84 23.15
CA GLY A 581 -2.51 -3.07 21.74
C GLY A 581 -3.10 -1.83 21.06
N ASN A 582 -3.27 -1.94 19.75
CA ASN A 582 -3.64 -0.84 18.86
C ASN A 582 -4.55 -1.33 17.70
N GLY A 583 -5.30 -2.40 17.93
CA GLY A 583 -6.21 -2.97 16.94
C GLY A 583 -6.63 -4.39 17.27
N PHE A 584 -7.31 -5.02 16.32
CA PHE A 584 -7.80 -6.40 16.46
C PHE A 584 -7.23 -7.26 15.35
N THR A 585 -6.60 -8.37 15.70
CA THR A 585 -5.95 -9.26 14.74
C THR A 585 -6.60 -10.64 14.68
N PHE A 586 -6.38 -11.35 13.57
CA PHE A 586 -6.61 -12.78 13.45
C PHE A 586 -5.52 -13.43 12.58
N ASP A 587 -5.16 -14.69 12.86
CA ASP A 587 -3.94 -15.30 12.32
C ASP A 587 -4.15 -16.01 10.96
N ARG A 588 -5.05 -16.99 10.92
CA ARG A 588 -5.30 -17.83 9.75
C ARG A 588 -6.29 -17.15 8.80
N TYR A 589 -6.14 -17.43 7.51
CA TYR A 589 -7.07 -16.94 6.49
C TYR A 589 -8.41 -17.70 6.58
N ASP A 590 -9.24 -17.30 7.54
CA ASP A 590 -10.47 -17.98 7.92
C ASP A 590 -11.58 -16.97 8.25
N ALA A 591 -12.77 -17.23 7.73
CA ALA A 591 -13.92 -16.34 7.86
C ALA A 591 -14.45 -16.28 9.31
N GLY A 592 -14.43 -17.40 10.03
CA GLY A 592 -14.86 -17.45 11.43
C GLY A 592 -13.95 -16.65 12.34
N LEU A 593 -12.64 -16.70 12.12
CA LEU A 593 -11.67 -15.90 12.87
C LEU A 593 -11.77 -14.40 12.57
N LEU A 594 -12.07 -14.03 11.31
CA LEU A 594 -12.37 -12.65 10.95
C LEU A 594 -13.62 -12.14 11.70
N LEU A 595 -14.68 -12.96 11.75
CA LEU A 595 -15.90 -12.61 12.48
C LEU A 595 -15.65 -12.49 13.99
N ASP A 596 -14.83 -13.38 14.57
CA ASP A 596 -14.41 -13.28 15.97
C ASP A 596 -13.68 -11.96 16.25
N ALA A 597 -12.73 -11.56 15.40
CA ALA A 597 -12.03 -10.29 15.54
C ALA A 597 -12.96 -9.08 15.48
N ILE A 598 -13.93 -9.09 14.56
CA ILE A 598 -14.98 -8.06 14.47
C ILE A 598 -15.82 -8.04 15.76
N ASN A 599 -16.21 -9.21 16.29
CA ASN A 599 -17.01 -9.28 17.49
C ASN A 599 -16.25 -8.86 18.75
N ARG A 600 -14.94 -9.11 18.84
CA ARG A 600 -14.08 -8.55 19.90
C ARG A 600 -14.04 -7.03 19.84
N ALA A 601 -13.87 -6.46 18.65
CA ALA A 601 -13.92 -5.00 18.45
C ALA A 601 -15.27 -4.40 18.88
N LYS A 602 -16.38 -5.00 18.43
CA LYS A 602 -17.74 -4.60 18.82
C LYS A 602 -17.96 -4.71 20.32
N THR A 603 -17.48 -5.80 20.94
CA THR A 603 -17.60 -6.01 22.38
C THR A 603 -16.92 -4.89 23.16
N LEU A 604 -15.69 -4.51 22.77
CA LEU A 604 -15.00 -3.38 23.41
C LEU A 604 -15.76 -2.07 23.19
N TYR A 605 -16.16 -1.78 21.94
CA TYR A 605 -16.88 -0.56 21.59
C TYR A 605 -18.18 -0.36 22.37
N PHE A 606 -19.03 -1.40 22.46
CA PHE A 606 -20.36 -1.30 23.08
C PHE A 606 -20.33 -1.50 24.59
N ASN A 607 -19.48 -2.39 25.11
CA ASN A 607 -19.52 -2.76 26.53
C ASN A 607 -18.45 -2.04 27.36
N ASN A 608 -17.39 -1.51 26.74
CA ASN A 608 -16.31 -0.81 27.44
C ASN A 608 -15.78 0.38 26.63
N ARG A 609 -16.66 1.35 26.42
CA ARG A 609 -16.38 2.54 25.60
C ARG A 609 -15.17 3.35 26.08
N TYR A 610 -14.96 3.43 27.40
CA TYR A 610 -13.81 4.13 27.97
C TYR A 610 -12.48 3.55 27.46
N HIS A 611 -12.33 2.22 27.49
CA HIS A 611 -11.12 1.57 26.98
C HIS A 611 -10.99 1.71 25.46
N TRP A 612 -12.10 1.63 24.70
CA TRP A 612 -12.08 1.89 23.26
C TRP A 612 -11.47 3.26 22.95
N ASP A 613 -11.93 4.30 23.65
CA ASP A 613 -11.46 5.67 23.46
C ASP A 613 -9.97 5.83 23.83
N GLU A 614 -9.47 5.10 24.83
CA GLU A 614 -8.03 5.05 25.15
C GLU A 614 -7.20 4.42 24.03
N VAL A 615 -7.66 3.34 23.40
CA VAL A 615 -6.96 2.71 22.25
C VAL A 615 -6.93 3.68 21.07
N VAL A 616 -8.03 4.37 20.77
CA VAL A 616 -8.11 5.39 19.71
C VAL A 616 -7.05 6.48 19.89
N GLN A 617 -6.89 7.01 21.10
CA GLN A 617 -5.89 8.04 21.36
C GLN A 617 -4.46 7.50 21.27
N ARG A 618 -4.23 6.26 21.72
CA ARG A 618 -2.92 5.60 21.63
C ARG A 618 -2.49 5.38 20.18
N ASP A 619 -3.41 4.97 19.32
CA ASP A 619 -3.17 4.80 17.89
C ASP A 619 -2.74 6.11 17.24
N MET A 620 -3.46 7.19 17.51
CA MET A 620 -3.10 8.53 17.00
C MET A 620 -1.76 9.04 17.53
N ALA A 621 -1.37 8.65 18.75
CA ALA A 621 -0.09 9.03 19.35
C ALA A 621 1.10 8.27 18.75
N LYS A 622 0.88 7.14 18.08
CA LYS A 622 1.94 6.30 17.52
C LYS A 622 2.57 6.99 16.32
N ASP A 623 3.89 7.18 16.35
CA ASP A 623 4.64 7.69 15.19
C ASP A 623 4.70 6.61 14.10
N VAL A 624 3.85 6.81 13.09
CA VAL A 624 3.75 6.03 11.86
C VAL A 624 4.26 6.82 10.65
N SER A 625 4.98 7.92 10.88
CA SER A 625 5.50 8.79 9.82
C SER A 625 6.71 8.18 9.10
N TRP A 626 7.01 8.71 7.91
CA TRP A 626 8.23 8.36 7.17
C TRP A 626 9.53 8.70 7.91
N THR A 627 9.51 9.62 8.87
CA THR A 627 10.71 10.03 9.64
C THR A 627 11.36 8.82 10.32
N ARG A 628 10.56 7.95 10.93
CA ARG A 628 11.05 6.73 11.61
C ARG A 628 11.68 5.75 10.62
N SER A 629 11.03 5.53 9.47
CA SER A 629 11.53 4.63 8.43
C SER A 629 12.79 5.18 7.77
N ALA A 630 12.83 6.48 7.48
CA ALA A 630 13.97 7.16 6.87
C ALA A 630 15.24 7.05 7.71
N ARG A 631 15.14 7.09 9.05
CA ARG A 631 16.28 6.84 9.94
C ARG A 631 16.85 5.43 9.75
N GLN A 632 16.00 4.40 9.67
CA GLN A 632 16.45 3.02 9.44
C GLN A 632 17.12 2.85 8.07
N TYR A 633 16.61 3.51 7.03
CA TYR A 633 17.26 3.55 5.72
C TYR A 633 18.60 4.27 5.78
N LYS A 634 18.69 5.42 6.47
CA LYS A 634 19.95 6.15 6.67
C LYS A 634 21.00 5.29 7.37
N ASP A 635 20.62 4.57 8.43
CA ASP A 635 21.53 3.66 9.14
C ASP A 635 22.03 2.54 8.22
N LEU A 636 21.16 1.99 7.37
CA LEU A 636 21.53 0.99 6.36
C LEU A 636 22.50 1.56 5.31
N TYR A 637 22.28 2.81 4.85
CA TYR A 637 23.20 3.45 3.91
C TYR A 637 24.58 3.66 4.55
N LEU A 638 24.62 4.08 5.81
CA LEU A 638 25.87 4.25 6.55
C LEU A 638 26.60 2.92 6.71
N GLU A 639 25.90 1.82 7.03
CA GLU A 639 26.45 0.46 7.13
C GLU A 639 27.13 0.01 5.82
N LEU A 640 26.52 0.29 4.67
CA LEU A 640 27.05 -0.14 3.36
C LEU A 640 28.24 0.67 2.86
N THR A 641 28.42 1.87 3.42
CA THR A 641 29.38 2.86 2.95
C THR A 641 30.46 3.15 4.00
N GLN A 642 30.62 2.26 4.98
CA GLN A 642 31.67 2.38 5.98
C GLN A 642 33.04 2.33 5.30
N TRP A 643 33.90 3.24 5.75
CA TRP A 643 35.19 3.60 5.17
C TRP A 643 36.26 2.56 5.49
#